data_AF-N9NKM8-F1
#
_entry.id   AF-N9NKM8-F1
#
_cell.length_a   1.000
_cell.length_b   1.000
_cell.length_c   1.000
_cell.angle_alpha   90.00
_cell.angle_beta   90.00
_cell.angle_gamma   90.00
#
_symmetry.space_group_name_H-M   'P 1'
#
loop_
_entity.id
_entity.type
_entity.pdbx_description
1 polymer ?
#
loop_
_entity_poly.entity_id
_entity_poly.type
_entity_poly.pdbx_seq_one_letter_code
_entity_poly.pdbx_strand_id
1 'polypeptide(L)'
;MAILHMDSFQKTVLASFIGLCISQSAFALQELSDEGLSQTTGEGIALLPQNTYMIFQGEKNTTTGTDLLNRQLDTGYINYVPVGPLSLAATDTNKSGSVDAGDRAVGKADLFLYGLALSASNAGRSTNNNERVGLNTAGNAINAISSWGSASNPWILKVQSQANVPTFTPDGSTPNTDTGQVTYMALEAPLYEYYNDNATGTGAPTVIKTGADPVGANAYNLKLGLWADAFVRNPNKADGAADQFQYGNNAGLVGTSIDPTRANRLRLQGIWNGFSLNGSNVKIFQTLNGAGSTGGLSPFYNNTLGISGIFRLNSGDGANLKAGMTINTPTSTKMDTLPTLSAGQTCTACGSGTDIWTPRYSPEETSNPGGTGVTEYRIRSQTTKITSTGNWTAPTGLNDRVLRLSTRETADTANLSTPAIQGGNAPSFDANEGIFIYNLNTNLVLGNLYQPVILGSDGKNFSLEVARIPNKESIYKQIYTDYTGADTSYKGSTCNVYQCGSNISLGGKTYQGSNATHSSIGIGTVYSNDGGKTLQAFKGNSTQDAVGISFGSLNSGTVSKDQYFYQLQNQQRTSVGCSGFLCSGYRWQYRTSSGSTTGNNRDYGLRFDSTSGVNWVNIDSTSLYDPSVLNAGYTRQDAGNNNQKFVVPNTGALPDARIVDGRWYSTTPNADINTYKLNTASPINNMGSAVIDGVLIQHLKITTTGL
;
A
#
# COMPACT_ATOMS: atom_id res chain seq x y z
N MET A 1 20.26 85.82 -42.85
CA MET A 1 19.44 85.41 -41.70
C MET A 1 18.32 84.55 -42.26
N ALA A 2 18.51 83.23 -42.29
CA ALA A 2 17.50 82.27 -42.71
C ALA A 2 17.32 81.31 -41.53
N ILE A 3 16.17 81.44 -40.87
CA ILE A 3 15.73 80.62 -39.75
C ILE A 3 15.19 79.34 -40.36
N LEU A 4 15.82 78.19 -40.07
CA LEU A 4 15.25 76.87 -40.35
C LEU A 4 14.33 76.51 -39.18
N HIS A 5 13.04 76.38 -39.49
CA HIS A 5 12.04 75.78 -38.61
C HIS A 5 12.41 74.32 -38.33
N MET A 6 12.41 73.95 -37.05
CA MET A 6 12.50 72.58 -36.60
C MET A 6 11.07 72.09 -36.40
N ASP A 7 10.48 71.50 -37.44
CA ASP A 7 9.14 70.93 -37.36
C ASP A 7 9.13 69.67 -36.47
N SER A 8 8.08 69.62 -35.67
CA SER A 8 7.85 68.72 -34.55
C SER A 8 7.95 67.24 -34.89
N PHE A 9 8.75 66.50 -34.13
CA PHE A 9 8.63 65.05 -34.02
C PHE A 9 7.27 64.73 -33.39
N GLN A 10 6.35 64.13 -34.16
CA GLN A 10 4.99 63.91 -33.73
C GLN A 10 4.95 62.96 -32.51
N LYS A 11 4.31 63.40 -31.42
CA LYS A 11 4.16 62.64 -30.16
C LYS A 11 3.57 61.24 -30.40
N THR A 12 2.77 61.08 -31.45
CA THR A 12 2.18 59.81 -31.89
C THR A 12 3.25 58.80 -32.32
N VAL A 13 4.30 59.23 -33.03
CA VAL A 13 5.39 58.36 -33.51
C VAL A 13 6.26 57.87 -32.34
N LEU A 14 6.52 58.73 -31.36
CA LEU A 14 7.23 58.36 -30.15
C LEU A 14 6.43 57.37 -29.29
N ALA A 15 5.12 57.57 -29.18
CA ALA A 15 4.22 56.64 -28.48
C ALA A 15 4.12 55.27 -29.19
N SER A 16 4.12 55.23 -30.51
CA SER A 16 4.15 53.98 -31.29
C SER A 16 5.47 53.23 -31.16
N PHE A 17 6.61 53.94 -31.14
CA PHE A 17 7.93 53.31 -30.96
C PHE A 17 8.11 52.77 -29.54
N ILE A 18 7.65 53.51 -28.53
CA ILE A 18 7.62 53.05 -27.15
C ILE A 18 6.66 51.85 -27.00
N GLY A 19 5.48 51.87 -27.63
CA GLY A 19 4.55 50.73 -27.66
C GLY A 19 5.13 49.47 -28.33
N LEU A 20 5.93 49.64 -29.39
CA LEU A 20 6.63 48.54 -30.07
C LEU A 20 7.74 47.94 -29.19
N CYS A 21 8.50 48.79 -28.47
CA CYS A 21 9.58 48.37 -27.58
C CYS A 21 9.10 47.76 -26.24
N ILE A 22 7.83 47.95 -25.85
CA ILE A 22 7.25 47.37 -24.62
C ILE A 22 6.30 46.19 -24.96
N SER A 23 6.05 45.91 -26.24
CA SER A 23 5.26 44.73 -26.62
C SER A 23 6.02 43.46 -26.24
N GLN A 24 5.43 42.65 -25.34
CA GLN A 24 5.99 41.35 -24.96
C GLN A 24 5.95 40.44 -26.19
N SER A 25 7.08 39.80 -26.49
CA SER A 25 7.18 38.78 -27.54
C SER A 25 6.23 37.63 -27.19
N ALA A 26 5.08 37.56 -27.85
CA ALA A 26 4.28 36.35 -27.88
C ALA A 26 5.01 35.35 -28.78
N PHE A 27 5.73 34.40 -28.20
CA PHE A 27 6.29 33.27 -28.94
C PHE A 27 5.14 32.35 -29.36
N ALA A 28 4.53 32.67 -30.50
CA ALA A 28 3.88 31.66 -31.33
C ALA A 28 4.99 30.88 -32.05
N LEU A 29 4.81 29.56 -32.18
CA LEU A 29 5.71 28.62 -32.86
C LEU A 29 6.42 29.27 -34.07
N GLN A 30 7.69 29.63 -33.89
CA GLN A 30 8.53 30.09 -34.99
C GLN A 30 8.95 28.85 -35.77
N GLU A 31 8.62 28.81 -37.05
CA GLU A 31 9.12 27.80 -37.99
C GLU A 31 10.65 27.90 -38.04
N LEU A 32 11.35 26.91 -37.46
CA LEU A 32 12.75 26.69 -37.79
C LEU A 32 12.78 26.06 -39.18
N SER A 33 13.48 26.69 -40.13
CA SER A 33 13.68 26.10 -41.45
C SER A 33 14.51 24.82 -41.33
N ASP A 34 14.20 23.82 -42.15
CA ASP A 34 14.96 22.56 -42.25
C ASP A 34 16.46 22.81 -42.48
N GLU A 35 16.81 23.89 -43.18
CA GLU A 35 18.19 24.33 -43.40
C GLU A 35 18.91 24.65 -42.08
N GLY A 36 18.25 25.33 -41.13
CA GLY A 36 18.79 25.65 -39.81
C GLY A 36 18.91 24.44 -38.89
N LEU A 37 17.93 23.52 -38.95
CA LEU A 37 17.93 22.26 -38.20
C LEU A 37 18.95 21.25 -38.72
N SER A 38 19.29 21.31 -40.01
CA SER A 38 20.28 20.40 -40.64
C SER A 38 21.73 20.74 -40.29
N GLN A 39 22.00 21.98 -39.85
CA GLN A 39 23.35 22.46 -39.54
C GLN A 39 23.77 22.18 -38.09
N THR A 40 22.83 21.87 -37.20
CA THR A 40 23.09 21.51 -35.80
C THR A 40 22.93 20.01 -35.56
N THR A 41 24.03 19.29 -35.61
CA THR A 41 24.05 17.87 -35.22
C THR A 41 23.92 17.74 -33.69
N GLY A 42 22.81 17.16 -33.22
CA GLY A 42 22.63 16.78 -31.80
C GLY A 42 21.69 17.66 -30.97
N GLU A 43 20.85 18.50 -31.57
CA GLU A 43 19.86 19.30 -30.84
C GLU A 43 18.56 18.52 -30.58
N GLY A 44 18.04 18.64 -29.36
CA GLY A 44 16.71 18.16 -28.98
C GLY A 44 15.70 19.29 -28.97
N ILE A 45 14.42 18.96 -29.08
CA ILE A 45 13.31 19.89 -28.88
C ILE A 45 13.10 20.06 -27.39
N ALA A 46 13.26 21.29 -26.89
CA ALA A 46 12.88 21.66 -25.54
C ALA A 46 11.41 22.11 -25.50
N LEU A 47 10.62 21.54 -24.60
CA LEU A 47 9.22 21.88 -24.38
C LEU A 47 9.06 22.44 -22.96
N LEU A 48 8.36 23.57 -22.83
CA LEU A 48 8.07 24.19 -21.54
C LEU A 48 6.57 24.49 -21.45
N PRO A 49 5.75 23.55 -20.97
CA PRO A 49 4.32 23.79 -20.77
C PRO A 49 4.11 24.85 -19.68
N GLN A 50 3.35 25.89 -19.99
CA GLN A 50 3.03 26.99 -19.07
C GLN A 50 1.53 27.28 -19.05
N ASN A 51 1.03 27.70 -17.89
CA ASN A 51 -0.38 27.98 -17.63
C ASN A 51 -1.31 26.88 -18.18
N THR A 52 -0.91 25.63 -18.01
CA THR A 52 -1.53 24.49 -18.67
C THR A 52 -2.32 23.62 -17.70
N TYR A 53 -3.38 23.01 -18.20
CA TYR A 53 -4.14 21.96 -17.55
C TYR A 53 -4.80 21.12 -18.65
N MET A 54 -5.21 19.91 -18.29
CA MET A 54 -5.87 18.96 -19.19
C MET A 54 -7.13 18.45 -18.52
N ILE A 55 -8.24 18.39 -19.24
CA ILE A 55 -9.50 17.82 -18.74
C ILE A 55 -10.19 17.13 -19.91
N PHE A 56 -10.56 15.87 -19.71
CA PHE A 56 -11.42 15.12 -20.62
C PHE A 56 -12.88 15.29 -20.16
N GLN A 57 -13.70 15.82 -21.06
CA GLN A 57 -15.14 16.00 -20.88
C GLN A 57 -15.89 15.53 -22.12
N GLY A 58 -17.18 15.25 -21.97
CA GLY A 58 -18.04 14.87 -23.09
C GLY A 58 -18.11 15.97 -24.15
N GLU A 59 -18.44 15.57 -25.38
CA GLU A 59 -18.54 16.50 -26.51
C GLU A 59 -19.56 17.62 -26.23
N LYS A 60 -19.18 18.86 -26.57
CA LYS A 60 -20.04 20.02 -26.48
C LYS A 60 -19.72 21.01 -27.60
N ASN A 61 -20.75 21.59 -28.21
CA ASN A 61 -20.60 22.57 -29.29
C ASN A 61 -19.78 23.81 -28.89
N THR A 62 -19.89 24.24 -27.63
CA THR A 62 -19.11 25.35 -27.06
C THR A 62 -18.82 25.08 -25.60
N THR A 63 -17.54 25.07 -25.22
CA THR A 63 -17.08 24.87 -23.84
C THR A 63 -16.86 26.22 -23.16
N THR A 64 -17.54 26.46 -22.03
CA THR A 64 -17.35 27.65 -21.20
C THR A 64 -16.51 27.35 -19.96
N GLY A 65 -16.01 28.38 -19.26
CA GLY A 65 -15.26 28.19 -18.00
C GLY A 65 -16.06 27.47 -16.91
N THR A 66 -17.38 27.67 -16.86
CA THR A 66 -18.25 26.96 -15.91
C THR A 66 -18.40 25.48 -16.27
N ASP A 67 -18.32 25.14 -17.56
CA ASP A 67 -18.38 23.74 -18.02
C ASP A 67 -17.14 22.97 -17.56
N LEU A 68 -15.95 23.58 -17.66
CA LEU A 68 -14.70 22.97 -17.23
C LEU A 68 -14.66 22.64 -15.73
N LEU A 69 -15.44 23.38 -14.92
CA LEU A 69 -15.60 23.14 -13.48
C LEU A 69 -16.74 22.16 -13.15
N ASN A 70 -17.63 21.89 -14.10
CA ASN A 70 -18.76 21.02 -13.88
C ASN A 70 -18.36 19.55 -13.99
N ARG A 71 -18.23 18.90 -12.83
CA ARG A 71 -17.91 17.48 -12.73
C ARG A 71 -18.92 16.52 -13.35
N GLN A 72 -20.15 16.96 -13.61
CA GLN A 72 -21.15 16.10 -14.25
C GLN A 72 -20.82 15.83 -15.72
N LEU A 73 -19.98 16.66 -16.34
CA LEU A 73 -19.58 16.56 -17.74
C LEU A 73 -18.31 15.71 -17.95
N ASP A 74 -17.84 15.01 -16.93
CA ASP A 74 -16.57 14.26 -16.91
C ASP A 74 -16.68 12.93 -17.66
N THR A 75 -17.37 12.93 -18.78
CA THR A 75 -17.80 11.75 -19.54
C THR A 75 -16.98 11.53 -20.81
N GLY A 76 -16.00 12.41 -21.11
CA GLY A 76 -15.01 12.16 -22.15
C GLY A 76 -14.11 11.00 -21.74
N TYR A 77 -13.84 10.07 -22.66
CA TYR A 77 -13.28 8.77 -22.31
C TYR A 77 -12.21 8.24 -23.26
N ILE A 78 -11.42 7.32 -22.73
CA ILE A 78 -10.57 6.39 -23.47
C ILE A 78 -11.21 5.00 -23.31
N ASN A 79 -11.54 4.35 -24.42
CA ASN A 79 -12.11 3.00 -24.43
C ASN A 79 -11.02 1.97 -24.75
N TYR A 80 -10.84 1.00 -23.86
CA TYR A 80 -9.94 -0.13 -24.02
C TYR A 80 -10.77 -1.35 -24.47
N VAL A 81 -11.01 -1.43 -25.77
CA VAL A 81 -11.86 -2.49 -26.35
C VAL A 81 -11.09 -3.80 -26.47
N PRO A 82 -11.59 -4.91 -25.91
CA PRO A 82 -10.97 -6.22 -26.08
C PRO A 82 -11.22 -6.76 -27.49
N VAL A 83 -10.13 -7.09 -28.20
CA VAL A 83 -10.14 -7.68 -29.55
C VAL A 83 -9.71 -9.16 -29.51
N GLY A 84 -10.07 -9.92 -30.55
CA GLY A 84 -9.73 -11.35 -30.68
C GLY A 84 -10.75 -12.32 -30.06
N PRO A 85 -10.75 -13.61 -30.42
CA PRO A 85 -11.63 -14.62 -29.84
C PRO A 85 -11.23 -14.96 -28.38
N LEU A 86 -12.17 -15.53 -27.61
CA LEU A 86 -11.82 -16.12 -26.33
C LEU A 86 -11.10 -17.46 -26.56
N SER A 87 -10.07 -17.76 -25.78
CA SER A 87 -9.33 -19.02 -25.89
C SER A 87 -10.14 -20.20 -25.35
N LEU A 88 -9.81 -21.42 -25.78
CA LEU A 88 -10.40 -22.65 -25.24
C LEU A 88 -10.20 -22.73 -23.72
N ALA A 89 -9.00 -22.41 -23.23
CA ALA A 89 -8.70 -22.43 -21.80
C ALA A 89 -9.56 -21.44 -20.98
N ALA A 90 -9.96 -20.31 -21.57
CA ALA A 90 -10.84 -19.35 -20.91
C ALA A 90 -12.31 -19.79 -20.95
N THR A 91 -12.71 -20.60 -21.93
CA THR A 91 -14.11 -20.95 -22.20
C THR A 91 -14.51 -22.33 -21.69
N ASP A 92 -13.56 -23.27 -21.60
CA ASP A 92 -13.67 -24.57 -20.95
C ASP A 92 -13.41 -24.44 -19.44
N THR A 93 -14.38 -23.85 -18.75
CA THR A 93 -14.34 -23.58 -17.32
C THR A 93 -14.42 -24.84 -16.46
N ASN A 94 -14.99 -25.93 -16.99
CA ASN A 94 -15.07 -27.22 -16.31
C ASN A 94 -13.87 -28.13 -16.61
N LYS A 95 -12.99 -27.73 -17.53
CA LYS A 95 -11.75 -28.42 -17.94
C LYS A 95 -11.99 -29.79 -18.57
N SER A 96 -13.08 -29.93 -19.31
CA SER A 96 -13.44 -31.16 -20.03
C SER A 96 -12.71 -31.33 -21.37
N GLY A 97 -11.99 -30.30 -21.83
CA GLY A 97 -11.35 -30.25 -23.14
C GLY A 97 -12.29 -29.81 -24.27
N SER A 98 -13.50 -29.35 -23.95
CA SER A 98 -14.50 -28.87 -24.90
C SER A 98 -15.35 -27.77 -24.26
N VAL A 99 -15.96 -26.91 -25.09
CA VAL A 99 -16.89 -25.87 -24.62
C VAL A 99 -18.31 -26.39 -24.76
N ASP A 100 -19.00 -26.62 -23.65
CA ASP A 100 -20.33 -27.21 -23.62
C ASP A 100 -21.30 -26.54 -22.62
N ALA A 101 -22.48 -27.13 -22.41
CA ALA A 101 -23.48 -26.58 -21.49
C ALA A 101 -23.10 -26.70 -20.00
N GLY A 102 -22.09 -27.50 -19.68
CA GLY A 102 -21.49 -27.60 -18.36
C GLY A 102 -20.50 -26.47 -18.05
N ASP A 103 -20.19 -25.62 -19.03
CA ASP A 103 -19.36 -24.43 -18.84
C ASP A 103 -20.14 -23.21 -18.34
N ARG A 104 -19.40 -22.35 -17.66
CA ARG A 104 -19.88 -21.05 -17.19
C ARG A 104 -19.67 -19.99 -18.27
N ALA A 105 -20.58 -19.01 -18.29
CA ALA A 105 -20.46 -17.88 -19.20
C ALA A 105 -19.21 -17.04 -18.90
N VAL A 106 -18.28 -16.99 -19.86
CA VAL A 106 -17.06 -16.16 -19.81
C VAL A 106 -17.14 -15.08 -20.88
N GLY A 107 -16.80 -13.85 -20.49
CA GLY A 107 -16.92 -12.66 -21.34
C GLY A 107 -15.59 -11.93 -21.44
N LYS A 108 -15.57 -10.85 -22.21
CA LYS A 108 -14.37 -10.03 -22.39
C LYS A 108 -14.40 -8.83 -21.46
N ALA A 109 -13.26 -8.44 -20.89
CA ALA A 109 -13.18 -7.22 -20.09
C ALA A 109 -13.19 -5.99 -21.00
N ASP A 110 -14.16 -5.11 -20.83
CA ASP A 110 -14.31 -3.86 -21.58
C ASP A 110 -14.19 -2.68 -20.60
N LEU A 111 -13.22 -1.79 -20.82
CA LEU A 111 -12.82 -0.78 -19.84
C LEU A 111 -12.93 0.62 -20.44
N PHE A 112 -13.63 1.49 -19.72
CA PHE A 112 -13.75 2.90 -20.05
C PHE A 112 -13.05 3.72 -18.96
N LEU A 113 -12.07 4.53 -19.36
CA LEU A 113 -11.43 5.52 -18.50
C LEU A 113 -11.99 6.90 -18.83
N TYR A 114 -12.71 7.47 -17.88
CA TYR A 114 -13.43 8.73 -18.02
C TYR A 114 -12.76 9.87 -17.27
N GLY A 115 -13.04 11.08 -17.73
CA GLY A 115 -12.84 12.28 -16.93
C GLY A 115 -11.38 12.54 -16.56
N LEU A 116 -10.43 11.99 -17.32
CA LEU A 116 -9.01 12.17 -17.10
C LEU A 116 -8.68 13.66 -17.04
N ALA A 117 -8.08 14.09 -15.94
CA ALA A 117 -7.69 15.48 -15.76
C ALA A 117 -6.37 15.62 -15.02
N LEU A 118 -5.59 16.61 -15.43
CA LEU A 118 -4.28 16.93 -14.89
C LEU A 118 -4.17 18.45 -14.68
N SER A 119 -3.82 18.88 -13.47
CA SER A 119 -3.62 20.29 -13.13
C SER A 119 -2.61 20.44 -11.98
N ALA A 120 -2.37 21.67 -11.51
CA ALA A 120 -1.64 21.86 -10.26
C ALA A 120 -2.57 21.60 -9.06
N SER A 121 -2.08 20.85 -8.07
CA SER A 121 -2.75 20.67 -6.78
C SER A 121 -2.68 21.97 -5.97
N ASN A 122 -3.69 22.22 -5.15
CA ASN A 122 -3.74 23.37 -4.25
C ASN A 122 -3.77 22.90 -2.80
N ALA A 123 -2.67 23.13 -2.06
CA ALA A 123 -2.56 22.76 -0.65
C ALA A 123 -3.60 23.46 0.24
N GLY A 124 -4.09 24.64 -0.15
CA GLY A 124 -5.15 25.35 0.56
C GLY A 124 -6.53 24.69 0.46
N ARG A 125 -6.69 23.66 -0.38
CA ARG A 125 -7.93 22.90 -0.58
C ARG A 125 -7.78 21.40 -0.36
N SER A 126 -6.72 21.00 0.34
CA SER A 126 -6.38 19.59 0.52
C SER A 126 -7.41 18.77 1.29
N THR A 127 -8.38 19.39 1.96
CA THR A 127 -9.48 18.65 2.61
C THR A 127 -10.47 18.03 1.64
N ASN A 128 -10.43 18.35 0.34
CA ASN A 128 -11.33 17.77 -0.66
C ASN A 128 -10.68 16.65 -1.48
N ASN A 129 -10.71 15.44 -0.93
CA ASN A 129 -10.21 14.22 -1.58
C ASN A 129 -11.09 13.71 -2.74
N ASN A 130 -12.17 14.42 -3.07
CA ASN A 130 -13.10 14.10 -4.17
C ASN A 130 -13.02 15.13 -5.31
N GLU A 131 -12.17 16.14 -5.16
CA GLU A 131 -11.93 17.15 -6.18
C GLU A 131 -11.11 16.53 -7.34
N ARG A 132 -11.63 16.63 -8.56
CA ARG A 132 -11.06 15.99 -9.77
C ARG A 132 -9.92 16.80 -10.41
N VAL A 133 -9.99 18.13 -10.34
CA VAL A 133 -8.96 19.08 -10.78
C VAL A 133 -8.63 20.01 -9.64
N GLY A 134 -7.37 20.41 -9.49
CA GLY A 134 -7.01 21.39 -8.47
C GLY A 134 -7.68 22.71 -8.76
N LEU A 135 -8.39 23.27 -7.78
CA LEU A 135 -9.02 24.58 -7.90
C LEU A 135 -8.22 25.64 -7.16
N ASN A 136 -8.36 26.90 -7.58
CA ASN A 136 -7.83 28.03 -6.82
C ASN A 136 -8.50 28.12 -5.44
N THR A 137 -7.96 28.94 -4.53
CA THR A 137 -8.44 29.00 -3.13
C THR A 137 -9.94 29.29 -3.02
N ALA A 138 -10.47 30.17 -3.88
CA ALA A 138 -11.89 30.50 -3.92
C ALA A 138 -12.78 29.37 -4.51
N GLY A 139 -12.19 28.37 -5.16
CA GLY A 139 -12.92 27.27 -5.81
C GLY A 139 -13.63 27.65 -7.11
N ASN A 140 -13.31 28.82 -7.70
CA ASN A 140 -14.02 29.38 -8.85
C ASN A 140 -13.22 29.32 -10.16
N ALA A 141 -11.99 28.81 -10.14
CA ALA A 141 -11.17 28.56 -11.32
C ALA A 141 -10.22 27.37 -11.12
N ILE A 142 -9.78 26.78 -12.22
CA ILE A 142 -8.78 25.70 -12.22
C ILE A 142 -7.43 26.29 -11.86
N ASN A 143 -6.73 25.63 -10.94
CA ASN A 143 -5.35 25.89 -10.61
C ASN A 143 -4.45 25.28 -11.69
N ALA A 144 -4.17 26.07 -12.73
CA ALA A 144 -3.31 25.66 -13.84
C ALA A 144 -1.87 25.43 -13.35
N ILE A 145 -1.15 24.57 -14.05
CA ILE A 145 0.29 24.38 -13.87
C ILE A 145 0.97 25.63 -14.44
N SER A 146 1.49 26.50 -13.56
CA SER A 146 2.12 27.76 -13.96
C SER A 146 3.27 27.52 -14.95
N SER A 147 4.16 26.58 -14.63
CA SER A 147 5.20 26.06 -15.51
C SER A 147 5.56 24.63 -15.11
N TRP A 148 5.77 23.77 -16.10
CA TRP A 148 6.27 22.42 -15.90
C TRP A 148 7.76 22.34 -16.25
N GLY A 149 8.59 22.79 -15.31
CA GLY A 149 10.03 22.96 -15.49
C GLY A 149 10.42 24.43 -15.61
N SER A 150 11.65 24.67 -16.07
CA SER A 150 12.18 26.02 -16.34
C SER A 150 12.98 26.03 -17.65
N ALA A 151 13.41 27.20 -18.11
CA ALA A 151 14.23 27.30 -19.33
C ALA A 151 15.54 26.50 -19.22
N SER A 152 16.13 26.39 -18.02
CA SER A 152 17.33 25.59 -17.78
C SER A 152 17.04 24.12 -17.50
N ASN A 153 15.79 23.75 -17.22
CA ASN A 153 15.37 22.38 -16.95
C ASN A 153 13.98 22.11 -17.58
N PRO A 154 13.88 22.09 -18.92
CA PRO A 154 12.62 21.88 -19.63
C PRO A 154 12.33 20.39 -19.81
N TRP A 155 11.18 20.07 -20.41
CA TRP A 155 11.00 18.78 -21.06
C TRP A 155 11.90 18.71 -22.30
N ILE A 156 12.45 17.54 -22.61
CA ILE A 156 13.37 17.37 -23.73
C ILE A 156 12.95 16.16 -24.55
N LEU A 157 12.74 16.36 -25.86
CA LEU A 157 12.70 15.30 -26.86
C LEU A 157 14.00 15.36 -27.67
N LYS A 158 14.88 14.38 -27.53
CA LYS A 158 16.20 14.40 -28.17
C LYS A 158 16.56 13.09 -28.84
N VAL A 159 17.49 13.16 -29.78
CA VAL A 159 18.22 12.01 -30.30
C VAL A 159 19.68 12.14 -29.89
N GLN A 160 20.24 11.10 -29.29
CA GLN A 160 21.61 11.10 -28.80
C GLN A 160 22.27 9.74 -29.03
N SER A 161 23.59 9.74 -29.26
CA SER A 161 24.39 8.53 -29.35
C SER A 161 25.27 8.38 -28.11
N GLN A 162 25.16 7.25 -27.41
CA GLN A 162 26.04 6.88 -26.31
C GLN A 162 27.09 5.90 -26.81
N ALA A 163 28.37 6.30 -26.72
CA ALA A 163 29.51 5.45 -27.03
C ALA A 163 29.85 4.51 -25.86
N ASN A 164 30.68 3.50 -26.13
CA ASN A 164 31.22 2.56 -25.14
C ASN A 164 30.14 1.78 -24.37
N VAL A 165 28.98 1.53 -24.99
CA VAL A 165 27.94 0.67 -24.40
C VAL A 165 28.38 -0.78 -24.53
N PRO A 166 28.46 -1.58 -23.45
CA PRO A 166 28.85 -2.98 -23.55
C PRO A 166 27.93 -3.78 -24.50
N THR A 167 28.52 -4.61 -25.35
CA THR A 167 27.76 -5.58 -26.16
C THR A 167 27.24 -6.74 -25.30
N PHE A 168 26.28 -7.50 -25.84
CA PHE A 168 25.74 -8.69 -25.17
C PHE A 168 26.67 -9.91 -25.21
N THR A 169 27.87 -9.80 -25.79
CA THR A 169 28.83 -10.91 -25.83
C THR A 169 29.24 -11.31 -24.41
N PRO A 170 28.96 -12.55 -23.95
CA PRO A 170 29.31 -12.97 -22.60
C PRO A 170 30.82 -13.14 -22.43
N ASP A 171 31.27 -13.13 -21.18
CA ASP A 171 32.66 -13.44 -20.84
C ASP A 171 32.99 -14.91 -21.16
N GLY A 172 34.21 -15.14 -21.64
CA GLY A 172 34.79 -16.47 -21.87
C GLY A 172 35.71 -16.88 -20.72
N SER A 173 36.86 -17.49 -21.04
CA SER A 173 37.95 -17.70 -20.06
C SER A 173 38.63 -16.40 -19.61
N THR A 174 38.37 -15.30 -20.32
CA THR A 174 38.82 -13.94 -20.01
C THR A 174 37.64 -12.97 -20.13
N PRO A 175 37.64 -11.86 -19.36
CA PRO A 175 36.62 -10.83 -19.49
C PRO A 175 36.55 -10.24 -20.91
N ASN A 176 35.34 -10.11 -21.44
CA ASN A 176 35.06 -9.48 -22.73
C ASN A 176 34.92 -7.95 -22.54
N THR A 177 35.62 -7.19 -23.37
CA THR A 177 35.63 -5.71 -23.33
C THR A 177 34.93 -5.07 -24.53
N ASP A 178 34.20 -5.86 -25.32
CA ASP A 178 33.51 -5.37 -26.52
C ASP A 178 32.46 -4.34 -26.14
N THR A 179 32.50 -3.20 -26.83
CA THR A 179 31.54 -2.11 -26.70
C THR A 179 31.08 -1.63 -28.07
N GLY A 180 29.94 -0.94 -28.11
CA GLY A 180 29.38 -0.32 -29.31
C GLY A 180 28.82 1.06 -29.00
N GLN A 181 28.26 1.69 -30.04
CA GLN A 181 27.53 2.94 -29.94
C GLN A 181 26.03 2.66 -30.06
N VAL A 182 25.24 3.16 -29.13
CA VAL A 182 23.77 3.07 -29.18
C VAL A 182 23.21 4.46 -29.41
N THR A 183 22.52 4.65 -30.53
CA THR A 183 21.70 5.85 -30.79
C THR A 183 20.30 5.61 -30.28
N TYR A 184 19.78 6.56 -29.50
CA TYR A 184 18.43 6.49 -28.93
C TYR A 184 17.67 7.80 -29.14
N MET A 185 16.36 7.68 -29.31
CA MET A 185 15.40 8.78 -29.13
C MET A 185 14.94 8.77 -27.68
N ALA A 186 14.95 9.91 -27.01
CA ALA A 186 14.56 10.05 -25.61
C ALA A 186 13.52 11.15 -25.43
N LEU A 187 12.49 10.87 -24.63
CA LEU A 187 11.62 11.87 -24.02
C LEU A 187 11.96 11.93 -22.53
N GLU A 188 12.36 13.11 -22.06
CA GLU A 188 12.80 13.37 -20.70
C GLU A 188 11.93 14.46 -20.07
N ALA A 189 11.36 14.17 -18.91
CA ALA A 189 10.75 15.19 -18.06
C ALA A 189 11.85 16.07 -17.43
N PRO A 190 11.52 17.29 -16.96
CA PRO A 190 12.44 18.10 -16.17
C PRO A 190 13.08 17.28 -15.06
N LEU A 191 14.38 17.41 -14.87
CA LEU A 191 15.12 16.71 -13.82
C LEU A 191 14.55 17.05 -12.44
N TYR A 192 14.59 16.07 -11.54
CA TYR A 192 14.08 16.23 -10.19
C TYR A 192 15.10 16.97 -9.32
N GLU A 193 14.74 18.15 -8.80
CA GLU A 193 15.66 19.02 -8.06
C GLU A 193 16.13 18.35 -6.76
N TYR A 194 17.44 18.35 -6.57
CA TYR A 194 18.08 17.85 -5.37
C TYR A 194 18.47 19.04 -4.50
N TYR A 195 17.89 19.10 -3.30
CA TYR A 195 18.24 20.09 -2.30
C TYR A 195 18.81 19.37 -1.08
N ASN A 196 19.88 19.91 -0.52
CA ASN A 196 20.44 19.46 0.75
C ASN A 196 20.42 20.66 1.70
N ASP A 197 19.48 20.69 2.65
CA ASP A 197 19.35 21.76 3.63
C ASP A 197 20.37 21.66 4.77
N ASN A 198 21.28 20.69 4.71
CA ASN A 198 22.10 20.32 5.85
C ASN A 198 23.45 21.06 5.88
N ALA A 199 23.48 22.21 6.57
CA ALA A 199 24.67 23.06 6.72
C ALA A 199 25.85 22.40 7.47
N THR A 200 25.64 21.28 8.16
CA THR A 200 26.65 20.61 9.01
C THR A 200 27.18 19.28 8.44
N GLY A 201 26.74 18.86 7.24
CA GLY A 201 27.21 17.63 6.59
C GLY A 201 26.88 16.31 7.32
N THR A 202 26.05 16.36 8.37
CA THR A 202 25.66 15.20 9.18
C THR A 202 24.15 15.17 9.34
N GLY A 203 23.47 14.35 8.54
CA GLY A 203 22.01 14.24 8.48
C GLY A 203 21.48 14.11 7.05
N ALA A 204 20.27 13.54 6.91
CA ALA A 204 19.70 13.20 5.62
C ALA A 204 19.40 14.46 4.76
N PRO A 205 19.68 14.44 3.44
CA PRO A 205 19.25 15.46 2.50
C PRO A 205 17.73 15.61 2.55
N THR A 206 17.25 16.83 2.78
CA THR A 206 15.83 17.13 2.68
C THR A 206 15.44 17.43 1.24
N VAL A 207 14.64 16.55 0.65
CA VAL A 207 14.07 16.80 -0.67
C VAL A 207 12.83 17.68 -0.57
N ILE A 208 12.96 18.89 -1.16
CA ILE A 208 11.99 19.99 -1.21
C ILE A 208 11.38 20.32 0.16
N LYS A 209 12.20 20.96 1.01
CA LYS A 209 11.72 22.04 1.89
C LYS A 209 12.02 23.36 1.19
N THR A 210 10.99 24.00 0.62
CA THR A 210 10.95 25.46 0.37
C THR A 210 12.06 26.11 -0.48
N GLY A 211 12.67 25.39 -1.44
CA GLY A 211 13.76 25.93 -2.27
C GLY A 211 13.72 25.60 -3.77
N ALA A 212 12.67 24.92 -4.25
CA ALA A 212 12.52 24.66 -5.68
C ALA A 212 12.51 25.98 -6.46
N ASP A 213 12.95 25.95 -7.73
CA ASP A 213 12.78 27.11 -8.62
C ASP A 213 11.29 27.53 -8.56
N PRO A 214 10.97 28.75 -8.06
CA PRO A 214 9.59 29.17 -7.89
C PRO A 214 8.82 29.11 -9.22
N VAL A 215 9.53 29.23 -10.34
CA VAL A 215 8.95 29.12 -11.68
C VAL A 215 8.36 27.73 -11.92
N GLY A 216 9.01 26.64 -11.46
CA GLY A 216 8.61 25.25 -11.72
C GLY A 216 7.96 24.51 -10.53
N ALA A 217 7.68 25.21 -9.42
CA ALA A 217 7.24 24.57 -8.17
C ALA A 217 5.94 23.76 -8.30
N ASN A 218 5.02 24.16 -9.19
CA ASN A 218 3.76 23.43 -9.42
C ASN A 218 3.97 22.02 -9.97
N ALA A 219 5.06 21.77 -10.71
CA ALA A 219 5.40 20.45 -11.26
C ALA A 219 5.73 19.40 -10.20
N TYR A 220 5.99 19.83 -8.96
CA TYR A 220 6.21 18.94 -7.81
C TYR A 220 4.92 18.66 -7.02
N ASN A 221 3.82 19.32 -7.39
CA ASN A 221 2.54 19.26 -6.68
C ASN A 221 1.40 19.20 -7.70
N LEU A 222 1.41 18.18 -8.56
CA LEU A 222 0.39 17.94 -9.58
C LEU A 222 -0.83 17.24 -8.98
N LYS A 223 -1.95 17.36 -9.68
CA LYS A 223 -3.21 16.70 -9.37
C LYS A 223 -3.72 15.92 -10.56
N LEU A 224 -4.01 14.64 -10.35
CA LEU A 224 -4.61 13.73 -11.33
C LEU A 224 -5.99 13.32 -10.84
N GLY A 225 -6.99 13.39 -11.71
CA GLY A 225 -8.32 12.89 -11.43
C GLY A 225 -8.84 12.07 -12.60
N LEU A 226 -9.50 10.96 -12.30
CA LEU A 226 -10.13 10.07 -13.27
C LEU A 226 -11.22 9.24 -12.59
N TRP A 227 -12.09 8.65 -13.40
CA TRP A 227 -12.95 7.56 -12.97
C TRP A 227 -13.10 6.54 -14.10
N ALA A 228 -13.54 5.33 -13.81
CA ALA A 228 -13.57 4.25 -14.78
C ALA A 228 -14.75 3.31 -14.54
N ASP A 229 -15.19 2.69 -15.64
CA ASP A 229 -16.09 1.55 -15.64
C ASP A 229 -15.41 0.35 -16.30
N ALA A 230 -15.38 -0.78 -15.61
CA ALA A 230 -15.00 -2.06 -16.17
C ALA A 230 -16.22 -2.98 -16.24
N PHE A 231 -16.54 -3.46 -17.44
CA PHE A 231 -17.66 -4.37 -17.70
C PHE A 231 -17.19 -5.74 -18.19
N VAL A 232 -18.05 -6.72 -17.99
CA VAL A 232 -17.97 -7.99 -18.73
C VAL A 232 -18.84 -7.89 -19.98
N ARG A 233 -18.21 -7.84 -21.15
CA ARG A 233 -18.87 -7.78 -22.46
C ARG A 233 -19.22 -9.17 -22.98
N ASN A 234 -20.43 -9.28 -23.54
CA ASN A 234 -20.86 -10.46 -24.29
C ASN A 234 -20.01 -10.59 -25.57
N PRO A 235 -19.28 -11.71 -25.76
CA PRO A 235 -18.41 -11.91 -26.92
C PRO A 235 -19.16 -11.98 -28.27
N ASN A 236 -20.47 -12.23 -28.26
CA ASN A 236 -21.32 -12.29 -29.47
C ASN A 236 -22.00 -10.94 -29.79
N LYS A 237 -21.74 -9.89 -29.00
CA LYS A 237 -22.28 -8.55 -29.24
C LYS A 237 -21.20 -7.66 -29.84
N ALA A 238 -21.61 -6.85 -30.82
CA ALA A 238 -20.75 -5.81 -31.38
C ALA A 238 -20.49 -4.72 -30.34
N ASP A 239 -19.35 -4.05 -30.47
CA ASP A 239 -19.05 -2.86 -29.68
C ASP A 239 -20.13 -1.78 -29.89
N GLY A 240 -20.54 -1.12 -28.82
CA GLY A 240 -21.58 -0.09 -28.81
C GLY A 240 -23.03 -0.60 -28.80
N ALA A 241 -23.28 -1.92 -28.87
CA ALA A 241 -24.64 -2.44 -28.77
C ALA A 241 -25.24 -2.17 -27.37
N ALA A 242 -26.51 -1.75 -27.31
CA ALA A 242 -27.15 -1.35 -26.05
C ALA A 242 -27.23 -2.46 -25.00
N ASP A 243 -27.21 -3.73 -25.42
CA ASP A 243 -27.29 -4.91 -24.57
C ASP A 243 -25.93 -5.64 -24.41
N GLN A 244 -24.81 -5.04 -24.84
CA GLN A 244 -23.51 -5.72 -24.85
C GLN A 244 -23.00 -6.14 -23.46
N PHE A 245 -23.50 -5.52 -22.38
CA PHE A 245 -23.13 -5.84 -21.00
C PHE A 245 -24.18 -6.68 -20.25
N GLN A 246 -25.29 -7.06 -20.91
CA GLN A 246 -26.31 -7.94 -20.34
C GLN A 246 -25.83 -9.41 -20.39
N TYR A 247 -24.66 -9.71 -19.85
CA TYR A 247 -23.99 -11.00 -20.05
C TYR A 247 -23.86 -11.86 -18.80
N GLY A 248 -24.22 -13.13 -18.94
CA GLY A 248 -23.86 -14.19 -18.00
C GLY A 248 -24.89 -14.52 -16.90
N ASN A 249 -25.23 -15.81 -16.84
CA ASN A 249 -25.98 -16.54 -15.81
C ASN A 249 -25.05 -17.66 -15.25
N ASN A 250 -25.56 -18.57 -14.43
CA ASN A 250 -24.75 -19.66 -13.84
C ASN A 250 -24.42 -20.83 -14.79
N ALA A 251 -24.94 -20.88 -16.03
CA ALA A 251 -24.73 -22.00 -16.97
C ALA A 251 -25.01 -21.60 -18.43
N GLY A 252 -24.06 -21.84 -19.34
CA GLY A 252 -24.34 -21.68 -20.77
C GLY A 252 -23.11 -21.54 -21.66
N LEU A 253 -23.31 -21.83 -22.95
CA LEU A 253 -22.34 -21.63 -24.02
C LEU A 253 -21.89 -20.16 -24.10
N VAL A 254 -20.67 -19.96 -24.59
CA VAL A 254 -20.04 -18.64 -24.71
C VAL A 254 -20.90 -17.68 -25.53
N GLY A 255 -21.23 -16.53 -24.93
CA GLY A 255 -21.95 -15.44 -25.58
C GLY A 255 -23.47 -15.62 -25.72
N THR A 256 -24.04 -16.75 -25.31
CA THR A 256 -25.49 -16.99 -25.43
C THR A 256 -26.28 -16.59 -24.19
N SER A 257 -25.62 -16.51 -23.04
CA SER A 257 -26.27 -16.16 -21.77
C SER A 257 -26.57 -14.67 -21.69
N ILE A 258 -27.83 -14.30 -21.42
CA ILE A 258 -28.26 -12.91 -21.23
C ILE A 258 -28.85 -12.73 -19.82
N ASP A 259 -28.35 -11.74 -19.07
CA ASP A 259 -28.91 -11.31 -17.77
C ASP A 259 -28.83 -9.78 -17.64
N PRO A 260 -29.95 -9.05 -17.76
CA PRO A 260 -29.96 -7.58 -17.67
C PRO A 260 -29.93 -7.06 -16.23
N THR A 261 -30.07 -7.93 -15.22
CA THR A 261 -30.18 -7.53 -13.81
C THR A 261 -28.86 -7.67 -13.05
N ARG A 262 -27.93 -8.46 -13.60
CA ARG A 262 -26.65 -8.76 -12.97
C ARG A 262 -25.76 -7.52 -12.82
N ALA A 263 -25.14 -7.37 -11.65
CA ALA A 263 -24.07 -6.41 -11.41
C ALA A 263 -22.78 -6.89 -12.09
N ASN A 264 -22.55 -6.50 -13.35
CA ASN A 264 -21.35 -6.82 -14.13
C ASN A 264 -20.41 -5.62 -14.32
N ARG A 265 -20.52 -4.62 -13.46
CA ARG A 265 -19.70 -3.40 -13.52
C ARG A 265 -18.88 -3.25 -12.26
N LEU A 266 -17.58 -3.01 -12.43
CA LEU A 266 -16.76 -2.38 -11.41
C LEU A 266 -16.58 -0.91 -11.80
N ARG A 267 -17.02 -0.01 -10.93
CA ARG A 267 -16.84 1.43 -11.08
C ARG A 267 -15.85 1.94 -10.05
N LEU A 268 -14.88 2.74 -10.49
CA LEU A 268 -13.79 3.23 -9.65
C LEU A 268 -13.51 4.71 -9.93
N GLN A 269 -13.15 5.47 -8.91
CA GLN A 269 -12.55 6.79 -9.04
C GLN A 269 -11.12 6.76 -8.53
N GLY A 270 -10.23 7.45 -9.25
CA GLY A 270 -8.85 7.70 -8.84
C GLY A 270 -8.59 9.20 -8.73
N ILE A 271 -8.15 9.66 -7.57
CA ILE A 271 -7.70 11.04 -7.35
C ILE A 271 -6.33 11.02 -6.69
N TRP A 272 -5.33 11.60 -7.34
CA TRP A 272 -4.00 11.76 -6.79
C TRP A 272 -3.68 13.23 -6.59
N ASN A 273 -3.57 13.65 -5.33
CA ASN A 273 -3.10 14.97 -4.95
C ASN A 273 -1.58 14.94 -4.71
N GLY A 274 -0.91 15.98 -5.19
CA GLY A 274 0.48 16.29 -4.83
C GLY A 274 1.46 15.20 -5.25
N PHE A 275 1.56 14.94 -6.55
CA PHE A 275 2.61 14.09 -7.13
C PHE A 275 3.44 14.85 -8.17
N SER A 276 4.54 14.25 -8.61
CA SER A 276 5.44 14.80 -9.63
C SER A 276 5.88 13.71 -10.59
N LEU A 277 6.09 14.09 -11.85
CA LEU A 277 6.74 13.26 -12.88
C LEU A 277 8.20 13.62 -13.11
N ASN A 278 8.72 14.64 -12.44
CA ASN A 278 10.07 15.15 -12.70
C ASN A 278 11.12 14.05 -12.46
N GLY A 279 12.14 14.01 -13.32
CA GLY A 279 13.17 12.98 -13.38
C GLY A 279 12.76 11.70 -14.12
N SER A 280 11.54 11.63 -14.66
CA SER A 280 11.13 10.51 -15.52
C SER A 280 11.74 10.63 -16.92
N ASN A 281 12.04 9.50 -17.56
CA ASN A 281 12.43 9.45 -18.95
C ASN A 281 12.09 8.10 -19.60
N VAL A 282 11.97 8.12 -20.92
CA VAL A 282 11.90 6.92 -21.76
C VAL A 282 12.85 7.09 -22.94
N LYS A 283 13.56 6.01 -23.27
CA LYS A 283 14.49 5.93 -24.40
C LYS A 283 14.09 4.76 -25.27
N ILE A 284 14.11 4.98 -26.57
CA ILE A 284 13.81 3.98 -27.60
C ILE A 284 15.03 3.88 -28.51
N PHE A 285 15.51 2.68 -28.76
CA PHE A 285 16.75 2.43 -29.50
C PHE A 285 16.77 1.06 -30.15
N GLN A 286 17.73 0.85 -31.03
CA GLN A 286 18.08 -0.47 -31.50
C GLN A 286 19.14 -1.08 -30.59
N THR A 287 18.93 -2.32 -30.14
CA THR A 287 19.85 -3.04 -29.26
C THR A 287 21.12 -3.47 -30.00
N LEU A 288 22.24 -3.59 -29.26
CA LEU A 288 23.52 -4.04 -29.82
C LEU A 288 23.54 -5.54 -30.16
N ASN A 289 24.58 -5.96 -30.87
CA ASN A 289 24.89 -7.36 -31.13
C ASN A 289 25.53 -8.07 -29.91
N GLY A 290 25.81 -9.36 -30.06
CA GLY A 290 26.60 -10.16 -29.12
C GLY A 290 25.81 -11.22 -28.35
N ALA A 291 24.47 -11.17 -28.41
CA ALA A 291 23.65 -12.20 -27.79
C ALA A 291 23.71 -13.49 -28.62
N GLY A 292 24.05 -14.60 -27.98
CA GLY A 292 24.03 -15.94 -28.58
C GLY A 292 23.26 -16.90 -27.68
N SER A 293 23.09 -18.15 -28.12
CA SER A 293 22.45 -19.19 -27.30
C SER A 293 23.29 -19.65 -26.10
N THR A 294 24.53 -19.20 -25.98
CA THR A 294 25.44 -19.49 -24.86
C THR A 294 25.18 -18.54 -23.70
N GLY A 295 25.23 -19.04 -22.46
CA GLY A 295 25.00 -18.23 -21.25
C GLY A 295 23.53 -17.83 -21.02
N GLY A 296 22.60 -18.40 -21.80
CA GLY A 296 21.15 -18.20 -21.67
C GLY A 296 20.68 -16.80 -22.04
N LEU A 297 21.37 -16.15 -22.99
CA LEU A 297 20.86 -15.01 -23.74
C LEU A 297 20.10 -15.51 -24.98
N SER A 298 19.17 -14.72 -25.49
CA SER A 298 18.47 -15.04 -26.73
C SER A 298 19.11 -14.27 -27.90
N PRO A 299 19.44 -14.92 -29.03
CA PRO A 299 19.88 -14.21 -30.24
C PRO A 299 18.86 -13.15 -30.72
N PHE A 300 17.60 -13.28 -30.31
CA PHE A 300 16.54 -12.29 -30.54
C PHE A 300 16.87 -10.90 -29.99
N TYR A 301 17.77 -10.81 -29.01
CA TYR A 301 18.18 -9.53 -28.42
C TYR A 301 19.03 -8.69 -29.38
N ASN A 302 19.54 -9.26 -30.47
CA ASN A 302 20.43 -8.54 -31.39
C ASN A 302 19.62 -7.69 -32.37
N ASN A 303 19.97 -6.41 -32.49
CA ASN A 303 19.41 -5.48 -33.47
C ASN A 303 17.87 -5.34 -33.40
N THR A 304 17.30 -5.57 -32.22
CA THR A 304 15.84 -5.48 -31.98
C THR A 304 15.46 -4.12 -31.39
N LEU A 305 14.16 -3.84 -31.33
CA LEU A 305 13.64 -2.64 -30.70
C LEU A 305 13.78 -2.75 -29.18
N GLY A 306 14.64 -1.90 -28.61
CA GLY A 306 14.89 -1.75 -27.19
C GLY A 306 14.23 -0.50 -26.63
N ILE A 307 13.72 -0.62 -25.40
CA ILE A 307 13.19 0.45 -24.60
C ILE A 307 13.91 0.44 -23.25
N SER A 308 14.26 1.60 -22.73
CA SER A 308 14.66 1.76 -21.32
C SER A 308 14.01 2.99 -20.74
N GLY A 309 13.64 2.98 -19.47
CA GLY A 309 13.04 4.15 -18.85
C GLY A 309 13.13 4.16 -17.35
N ILE A 310 13.04 5.37 -16.80
CA ILE A 310 12.81 5.61 -15.39
C ILE A 310 11.47 6.30 -15.27
N PHE A 311 10.54 5.69 -14.56
CA PHE A 311 9.21 6.24 -14.31
C PHE A 311 9.11 6.65 -12.85
N ARG A 312 8.96 7.96 -12.63
CA ARG A 312 8.91 8.56 -11.29
C ARG A 312 7.54 9.17 -11.07
N LEU A 313 6.85 8.69 -10.05
CA LEU A 313 5.56 9.19 -9.60
C LEU A 313 5.73 9.49 -8.10
N ASN A 314 6.16 10.71 -7.80
CA ASN A 314 6.65 11.06 -6.46
C ASN A 314 5.78 12.11 -5.80
N SER A 315 5.23 11.77 -4.63
CA SER A 315 4.58 12.74 -3.74
C SER A 315 5.54 13.54 -2.86
N GLY A 316 6.84 13.21 -2.85
CA GLY A 316 7.87 13.95 -2.12
C GLY A 316 8.22 13.34 -0.76
N ASP A 317 9.02 14.07 0.02
CA ASP A 317 9.56 13.59 1.30
C ASP A 317 8.44 13.34 2.34
N GLY A 318 8.40 12.11 2.87
CA GLY A 318 7.43 11.64 3.86
C GLY A 318 7.95 11.61 5.30
N ALA A 319 9.20 12.01 5.55
CA ALA A 319 9.86 11.84 6.85
C ALA A 319 9.13 12.54 8.01
N ASN A 320 8.40 13.62 7.71
CA ASN A 320 7.63 14.41 8.67
C ASN A 320 6.12 14.18 8.59
N LEU A 321 5.64 13.28 7.72
CA LEU A 321 4.24 12.87 7.70
C LEU A 321 3.97 11.90 8.86
N LYS A 322 4.00 12.41 10.09
CA LYS A 322 3.85 11.66 11.34
C LYS A 322 2.63 12.13 12.07
N ALA A 323 1.79 11.20 12.49
CA ALA A 323 0.67 11.52 13.37
C ALA A 323 1.20 11.79 14.78
N GLY A 324 0.52 12.67 15.52
CA GLY A 324 0.80 12.89 16.94
C GLY A 324 0.12 11.84 17.80
N MET A 325 0.78 11.41 18.87
CA MET A 325 0.24 10.49 19.86
C MET A 325 0.32 11.10 21.26
N THR A 326 -0.82 11.14 21.95
CA THR A 326 -0.89 11.40 23.40
C THR A 326 -1.41 10.16 24.08
N ILE A 327 -0.69 9.66 25.09
CA ILE A 327 -1.01 8.42 25.78
C ILE A 327 -1.50 8.77 27.19
N ASN A 328 -2.66 8.24 27.58
CA ASN A 328 -3.16 8.35 28.95
C ASN A 328 -2.61 7.21 29.81
N THR A 329 -2.62 7.38 31.12
CA THR A 329 -2.27 6.32 32.07
C THR A 329 -3.16 5.09 31.81
N PRO A 330 -2.57 3.90 31.55
CA PRO A 330 -3.34 2.69 31.34
C PRO A 330 -4.18 2.33 32.57
N THR A 331 -5.35 1.76 32.32
CA THR A 331 -6.26 1.28 33.38
C THR A 331 -6.28 -0.24 33.38
N SER A 332 -6.32 -0.86 34.56
CA SER A 332 -6.41 -2.30 34.72
C SER A 332 -7.77 -2.66 35.30
N THR A 333 -8.45 -3.63 34.71
CA THR A 333 -9.75 -4.13 35.17
C THR A 333 -9.75 -5.65 35.14
N LYS A 334 -10.18 -6.27 36.24
CA LYS A 334 -10.44 -7.71 36.31
C LYS A 334 -11.82 -7.97 35.71
N MET A 335 -11.89 -8.83 34.69
CA MET A 335 -13.06 -8.90 33.78
C MET A 335 -14.04 -10.06 34.03
N ASP A 336 -13.74 -11.00 34.91
CA ASP A 336 -14.62 -12.16 35.09
C ASP A 336 -15.87 -11.76 35.89
N THR A 337 -17.06 -12.02 35.33
CA THR A 337 -18.37 -11.82 35.98
C THR A 337 -18.99 -13.18 36.31
N LEU A 338 -19.53 -13.37 37.52
CA LEU A 338 -20.16 -14.62 37.95
C LEU A 338 -21.38 -14.95 37.04
N PRO A 339 -21.67 -16.23 36.71
CA PRO A 339 -22.99 -16.59 36.19
C PRO A 339 -24.05 -16.11 37.17
N THR A 340 -25.06 -15.39 36.68
CA THR A 340 -26.21 -14.99 37.51
C THR A 340 -26.92 -16.26 37.96
N LEU A 341 -26.78 -16.61 39.24
CA LEU A 341 -27.52 -17.73 39.81
C LEU A 341 -29.01 -17.40 39.75
N SER A 342 -29.82 -18.35 39.27
CA SER A 342 -31.27 -18.20 39.31
C SER A 342 -31.74 -18.00 40.75
N ALA A 343 -32.81 -17.21 40.94
CA ALA A 343 -33.35 -16.92 42.27
C ALA A 343 -33.59 -18.23 43.05
N GLY A 344 -32.95 -18.36 44.22
CA GLY A 344 -33.02 -19.54 45.08
C GLY A 344 -31.81 -20.48 45.04
N GLN A 345 -30.84 -20.28 44.14
CA GLN A 345 -29.58 -21.01 44.16
C GLN A 345 -28.52 -20.25 44.97
N THR A 346 -27.98 -20.89 46.02
CA THR A 346 -26.83 -20.39 46.77
C THR A 346 -25.58 -21.14 46.31
N CYS A 347 -24.57 -20.42 45.78
CA CYS A 347 -23.25 -20.98 45.56
C CYS A 347 -22.47 -20.91 46.87
N THR A 348 -22.51 -21.95 47.69
CA THR A 348 -21.71 -22.02 48.94
C THR A 348 -20.20 -22.02 48.67
N ALA A 349 -19.79 -22.37 47.45
CA ALA A 349 -18.39 -22.33 46.99
C ALA A 349 -17.91 -20.93 46.59
N CYS A 350 -18.83 -19.98 46.45
CA CYS A 350 -18.57 -18.58 46.18
C CYS A 350 -18.66 -17.89 47.55
N GLY A 351 -17.52 -17.63 48.19
CA GLY A 351 -17.48 -17.05 49.53
C GLY A 351 -18.43 -15.84 49.68
N SER A 352 -18.94 -15.63 50.89
CA SER A 352 -19.79 -14.48 51.19
C SER A 352 -19.04 -13.17 50.90
N GLY A 353 -19.41 -12.50 49.82
CA GLY A 353 -18.98 -11.13 49.52
C GLY A 353 -17.88 -11.01 48.47
N THR A 354 -18.25 -10.40 47.34
CA THR A 354 -17.39 -9.62 46.42
C THR A 354 -16.27 -10.30 45.60
N ASP A 355 -16.00 -11.60 45.75
CA ASP A 355 -14.98 -12.26 44.91
C ASP A 355 -15.58 -12.82 43.59
N ILE A 356 -15.30 -12.14 42.48
CA ILE A 356 -15.88 -12.37 41.15
C ILE A 356 -14.95 -13.26 40.30
N TRP A 357 -15.35 -14.51 40.03
CA TRP A 357 -14.49 -15.50 39.34
C TRP A 357 -15.29 -16.55 38.54
N THR A 358 -15.04 -16.69 37.23
CA THR A 358 -15.55 -17.81 36.42
C THR A 358 -14.61 -19.00 36.46
N PRO A 359 -15.04 -20.18 36.91
CA PRO A 359 -14.18 -21.35 36.94
C PRO A 359 -14.12 -22.03 35.56
N ARG A 360 -12.90 -22.37 35.10
CA ARG A 360 -12.62 -22.95 33.77
C ARG A 360 -11.86 -24.25 33.98
N TYR A 361 -12.57 -25.37 33.91
CA TYR A 361 -12.14 -26.62 34.54
C TYR A 361 -11.59 -27.63 33.53
N SER A 362 -10.65 -28.46 34.00
CA SER A 362 -10.31 -29.75 33.40
C SER A 362 -10.08 -30.74 34.55
N PRO A 363 -10.72 -31.93 34.54
CA PRO A 363 -10.43 -32.98 35.50
C PRO A 363 -9.52 -34.00 34.80
N GLU A 364 -8.20 -33.86 34.91
CA GLU A 364 -7.38 -35.07 34.81
C GLU A 364 -7.39 -35.74 36.18
N GLU A 365 -8.24 -36.75 36.29
CA GLU A 365 -8.10 -37.80 37.30
C GLU A 365 -6.83 -38.58 36.95
N THR A 366 -5.76 -38.42 37.73
CA THR A 366 -4.53 -39.20 37.50
C THR A 366 -4.72 -40.68 37.84
N SER A 367 -5.82 -41.06 38.53
CA SER A 367 -6.27 -42.45 38.74
C SER A 367 -7.59 -42.52 39.52
N ASN A 368 -8.29 -43.65 39.39
CA ASN A 368 -9.54 -44.00 40.09
C ASN A 368 -9.35 -43.82 41.62
N PRO A 369 -10.30 -43.24 42.38
CA PRO A 369 -10.11 -42.86 43.79
C PRO A 369 -9.77 -43.99 44.78
N GLY A 370 -9.55 -45.23 44.37
CA GLY A 370 -9.37 -46.39 45.25
C GLY A 370 -8.01 -46.60 45.91
N GLY A 371 -7.10 -45.62 45.93
CA GLY A 371 -5.72 -45.81 46.43
C GLY A 371 -5.10 -44.60 47.11
N THR A 372 -4.02 -44.81 47.88
CA THR A 372 -3.21 -43.74 48.48
C THR A 372 -2.24 -43.16 47.45
N GLY A 373 -2.11 -41.83 47.39
CA GLY A 373 -1.21 -41.12 46.47
C GLY A 373 -1.88 -40.53 45.23
N VAL A 374 -3.21 -40.68 45.09
CA VAL A 374 -3.98 -40.07 43.99
C VAL A 374 -3.98 -38.57 44.18
N THR A 375 -3.62 -37.81 43.14
CA THR A 375 -3.67 -36.34 43.19
C THR A 375 -4.67 -35.81 42.19
N GLU A 376 -5.53 -34.91 42.66
CA GLU A 376 -6.51 -34.22 41.85
C GLU A 376 -6.26 -32.72 41.86
N TYR A 377 -6.55 -32.11 40.71
CA TYR A 377 -6.44 -30.68 40.51
C TYR A 377 -7.74 -30.12 39.94
N ARG A 378 -8.01 -28.86 40.28
CA ARG A 378 -8.88 -28.01 39.48
C ARG A 378 -8.13 -26.75 39.12
N ILE A 379 -8.37 -26.25 37.91
CA ILE A 379 -7.71 -25.05 37.38
C ILE A 379 -8.76 -23.96 37.19
N ARG A 380 -8.30 -22.71 37.25
CA ARG A 380 -9.00 -21.53 36.75
C ARG A 380 -7.99 -20.54 36.20
N SER A 381 -8.49 -19.50 35.53
CA SER A 381 -7.71 -18.31 35.22
C SER A 381 -8.35 -17.07 35.81
N GLN A 382 -7.52 -16.11 36.22
CA GLN A 382 -7.93 -14.71 36.31
C GLN A 382 -7.70 -14.03 34.98
N THR A 383 -8.74 -13.41 34.41
CA THR A 383 -8.55 -12.49 33.29
C THR A 383 -8.38 -11.06 33.80
N THR A 384 -7.22 -10.47 33.52
CA THR A 384 -6.96 -9.04 33.71
C THR A 384 -6.88 -8.38 32.35
N LYS A 385 -7.77 -7.41 32.12
CA LYS A 385 -7.76 -6.54 30.95
C LYS A 385 -7.02 -5.25 31.30
N ILE A 386 -5.99 -4.93 30.52
CA ILE A 386 -5.34 -3.62 30.58
C ILE A 386 -5.80 -2.83 29.37
N THR A 387 -6.49 -1.72 29.63
CA THR A 387 -6.95 -0.79 28.60
C THR A 387 -6.02 0.42 28.61
N SER A 388 -5.28 0.59 27.52
CA SER A 388 -4.58 1.85 27.26
C SER A 388 -5.44 2.72 26.35
N THR A 389 -5.53 4.00 26.64
CA THR A 389 -6.26 4.99 25.82
C THR A 389 -5.35 6.16 25.49
N GLY A 390 -5.68 6.86 24.43
CA GLY A 390 -4.96 8.07 24.04
C GLY A 390 -5.66 8.79 22.90
N ASN A 391 -5.02 9.84 22.42
CA ASN A 391 -5.47 10.60 21.27
C ASN A 391 -4.45 10.48 20.14
N TRP A 392 -4.95 10.08 18.98
CA TRP A 392 -4.22 10.09 17.73
C TRP A 392 -4.59 11.37 16.97
N THR A 393 -3.58 12.15 16.59
CA THR A 393 -3.74 13.43 15.91
C THR A 393 -3.22 13.30 14.49
N ALA A 394 -4.09 13.48 13.50
CA ALA A 394 -3.72 13.46 12.09
C ALA A 394 -2.59 14.47 11.80
N PRO A 395 -1.60 14.13 10.94
CA PRO A 395 -0.56 15.07 10.53
C PRO A 395 -1.16 16.28 9.81
N THR A 396 -0.50 17.44 9.92
CA THR A 396 -0.79 18.58 9.04
C THR A 396 -0.47 18.23 7.59
N GLY A 397 -1.33 18.64 6.65
CA GLY A 397 -1.12 18.38 5.22
C GLY A 397 -1.32 16.91 4.82
N LEU A 398 -1.98 16.10 5.65
CA LEU A 398 -2.23 14.68 5.41
C LEU A 398 -2.81 14.39 4.01
N ASN A 399 -3.72 15.23 3.55
CA ASN A 399 -4.42 15.05 2.28
C ASN A 399 -3.78 15.83 1.11
N ASP A 400 -2.67 16.53 1.34
CA ASP A 400 -1.96 17.30 0.30
C ASP A 400 -1.33 16.35 -0.73
N ARG A 401 -0.96 15.15 -0.27
CA ARG A 401 -0.14 14.16 -0.96
C ARG A 401 -0.77 12.77 -0.79
N VAL A 402 -1.87 12.52 -1.48
CA VAL A 402 -2.63 11.28 -1.31
C VAL A 402 -3.17 10.79 -2.65
N LEU A 403 -2.96 9.50 -2.93
CA LEU A 403 -3.69 8.78 -3.96
C LEU A 403 -4.89 8.11 -3.29
N ARG A 404 -6.08 8.45 -3.75
CA ARG A 404 -7.34 7.86 -3.31
C ARG A 404 -7.96 7.05 -4.44
N LEU A 405 -8.34 5.82 -4.12
CA LEU A 405 -9.13 4.94 -4.97
C LEU A 405 -10.45 4.65 -4.28
N SER A 406 -11.57 5.01 -4.89
CA SER A 406 -12.92 4.88 -4.32
C SER A 406 -13.87 4.16 -5.27
N THR A 407 -14.91 3.54 -4.73
CA THR A 407 -15.91 2.80 -5.51
C THR A 407 -17.33 3.17 -5.15
N ARG A 408 -17.55 3.77 -3.97
CA ARG A 408 -18.88 4.11 -3.48
C ARG A 408 -19.39 5.38 -4.11
N GLU A 409 -20.44 5.26 -4.90
CA GLU A 409 -21.22 6.40 -5.40
C GLU A 409 -22.07 7.02 -4.27
N THR A 410 -22.34 8.32 -4.33
CA THR A 410 -23.27 8.99 -3.40
C THR A 410 -24.74 8.75 -3.75
N ALA A 411 -25.00 8.31 -4.98
CA ALA A 411 -26.31 7.94 -5.49
C ALA A 411 -26.16 6.75 -6.43
N ASP A 412 -27.07 5.79 -6.33
CA ASP A 412 -27.01 4.57 -7.11
C ASP A 412 -27.24 4.85 -8.61
N THR A 413 -26.35 4.33 -9.45
CA THR A 413 -26.54 4.32 -10.90
C THR A 413 -26.88 2.92 -11.37
N ALA A 414 -27.57 2.79 -12.52
CA ALA A 414 -27.99 1.48 -13.02
C ALA A 414 -26.78 0.55 -13.27
N ASN A 415 -26.93 -0.73 -12.92
CA ASN A 415 -25.84 -1.73 -12.89
C ASN A 415 -25.05 -1.84 -14.19
N LEU A 416 -25.71 -1.69 -15.34
CA LEU A 416 -25.14 -1.92 -16.67
C LEU A 416 -25.03 -0.63 -17.51
N SER A 417 -25.21 0.55 -16.89
CA SER A 417 -25.13 1.82 -17.60
C SER A 417 -23.75 2.45 -17.54
N THR A 418 -23.31 3.03 -18.65
CA THR A 418 -22.11 3.83 -18.79
C THR A 418 -22.36 5.04 -19.70
N PRO A 419 -21.85 6.24 -19.37
CA PRO A 419 -22.08 7.44 -20.18
C PRO A 419 -21.65 7.33 -21.64
N ALA A 420 -20.64 6.51 -21.96
CA ALA A 420 -20.21 6.31 -23.35
C ALA A 420 -21.27 5.68 -24.27
N ILE A 421 -22.21 4.90 -23.73
CA ILE A 421 -23.21 4.18 -24.55
C ILE A 421 -24.60 4.77 -24.37
N GLN A 422 -25.05 4.92 -23.12
CA GLN A 422 -26.41 5.39 -22.83
C GLN A 422 -26.50 6.91 -22.59
N GLY A 423 -25.37 7.61 -22.66
CA GLY A 423 -25.29 9.01 -22.23
C GLY A 423 -25.46 9.17 -20.72
N GLY A 424 -25.62 10.41 -20.28
CA GLY A 424 -25.79 10.77 -18.88
C GLY A 424 -24.59 11.50 -18.30
N ASN A 425 -24.57 11.64 -16.98
CA ASN A 425 -23.58 12.42 -16.24
C ASN A 425 -22.53 11.51 -15.61
N ALA A 426 -21.34 12.07 -15.36
CA ALA A 426 -20.36 11.39 -14.54
C ALA A 426 -20.87 11.23 -13.09
N PRO A 427 -20.52 10.11 -12.43
CA PRO A 427 -20.98 9.82 -11.08
C PRO A 427 -20.26 10.64 -10.01
N SER A 428 -20.95 10.84 -8.90
CA SER A 428 -20.40 11.43 -7.68
C SER A 428 -20.04 10.33 -6.70
N PHE A 429 -18.85 10.40 -6.13
CA PHE A 429 -18.36 9.42 -5.15
C PHE A 429 -18.46 10.00 -3.74
N ASP A 430 -18.64 9.13 -2.74
CA ASP A 430 -18.50 9.52 -1.33
C ASP A 430 -17.15 10.23 -1.13
N ALA A 431 -17.01 11.17 -0.20
CA ALA A 431 -15.74 11.92 -0.06
C ALA A 431 -14.71 11.21 0.82
N ASN A 432 -15.14 10.27 1.66
CA ASN A 432 -14.36 9.66 2.73
C ASN A 432 -14.17 8.14 2.56
N GLU A 433 -14.90 7.51 1.63
CA GLU A 433 -14.74 6.09 1.27
C GLU A 433 -13.47 5.85 0.42
N GLY A 434 -13.01 4.61 0.41
CA GLY A 434 -11.98 4.13 -0.50
C GLY A 434 -10.67 3.79 0.18
N ILE A 435 -9.68 3.41 -0.61
CA ILE A 435 -8.30 3.21 -0.17
C ILE A 435 -7.56 4.52 -0.35
N PHE A 436 -6.92 5.00 0.71
CA PHE A 436 -6.05 6.16 0.70
C PHE A 436 -4.61 5.69 0.83
N ILE A 437 -3.76 6.13 -0.08
CA ILE A 437 -2.33 5.84 -0.11
C ILE A 437 -1.62 7.17 0.05
N TYR A 438 -1.23 7.46 1.29
CA TYR A 438 -0.59 8.70 1.67
C TYR A 438 0.88 8.71 1.22
N ASN A 439 1.33 9.85 0.70
CA ASN A 439 2.70 10.14 0.27
C ASN A 439 3.35 9.02 -0.55
N LEU A 440 2.63 8.56 -1.58
CA LEU A 440 3.11 7.53 -2.51
C LEU A 440 4.28 8.06 -3.34
N ASN A 441 5.41 7.37 -3.27
CA ASN A 441 6.56 7.59 -4.13
C ASN A 441 6.88 6.29 -4.85
N THR A 442 6.75 6.28 -6.17
CA THR A 442 7.03 5.13 -7.03
C THR A 442 8.12 5.50 -8.02
N ASN A 443 9.27 4.84 -7.95
CA ASN A 443 10.42 5.10 -8.80
C ASN A 443 10.83 3.78 -9.45
N LEU A 444 10.36 3.55 -10.67
CA LEU A 444 10.56 2.30 -11.40
C LEU A 444 11.64 2.49 -12.46
N VAL A 445 12.71 1.70 -12.33
CA VAL A 445 13.75 1.58 -13.34
C VAL A 445 13.42 0.36 -14.20
N LEU A 446 13.08 0.60 -15.47
CA LEU A 446 12.76 -0.42 -16.45
C LEU A 446 13.88 -0.49 -17.48
N GLY A 447 14.87 -1.32 -17.18
CA GLY A 447 16.01 -1.57 -18.05
C GLY A 447 16.96 -0.38 -18.21
N ASN A 448 17.97 -0.58 -19.05
CA ASN A 448 18.98 0.41 -19.45
C ASN A 448 19.53 0.03 -20.85
N LEU A 449 20.53 0.74 -21.36
CA LEU A 449 21.04 0.50 -22.72
C LEU A 449 21.68 -0.89 -22.93
N TYR A 450 22.16 -1.54 -21.86
CA TYR A 450 22.81 -2.86 -21.89
C TYR A 450 21.95 -3.95 -21.20
N GLN A 451 20.74 -3.60 -20.77
CA GLN A 451 19.68 -4.48 -20.28
C GLN A 451 18.31 -3.89 -20.67
N PRO A 452 18.00 -3.85 -21.98
CA PRO A 452 16.78 -3.21 -22.47
C PRO A 452 15.53 -4.02 -22.14
N VAL A 453 14.38 -3.34 -22.13
CA VAL A 453 13.09 -3.96 -22.40
C VAL A 453 12.97 -4.16 -23.90
N ILE A 454 12.76 -5.39 -24.35
CA ILE A 454 12.60 -5.75 -25.76
C ILE A 454 11.16 -6.13 -26.06
N LEU A 455 10.74 -5.83 -27.28
CA LEU A 455 9.46 -6.24 -27.83
C LEU A 455 9.73 -7.34 -28.85
N GLY A 456 9.11 -8.51 -28.67
CA GLY A 456 9.32 -9.66 -29.54
C GLY A 456 8.04 -10.37 -29.92
N SER A 457 8.13 -11.16 -30.98
CA SER A 457 7.07 -12.05 -31.42
C SER A 457 7.68 -13.36 -31.88
N ASP A 458 7.08 -14.48 -31.47
CA ASP A 458 7.40 -15.81 -32.03
C ASP A 458 6.54 -16.15 -33.26
N GLY A 459 5.81 -15.15 -33.79
CA GLY A 459 4.85 -15.28 -34.88
C GLY A 459 3.44 -15.67 -34.44
N LYS A 460 3.24 -16.06 -33.16
CA LYS A 460 1.93 -16.35 -32.55
C LYS A 460 1.67 -15.48 -31.33
N ASN A 461 2.67 -15.32 -30.48
CA ASN A 461 2.60 -14.57 -29.24
C ASN A 461 3.52 -13.37 -29.32
N PHE A 462 2.99 -12.23 -28.91
CA PHE A 462 3.79 -11.07 -28.55
C PHE A 462 4.39 -11.26 -27.15
N SER A 463 5.64 -10.85 -26.97
CA SER A 463 6.35 -10.83 -25.68
C SER A 463 6.98 -9.47 -25.39
N LEU A 464 6.78 -9.01 -24.16
CA LEU A 464 7.53 -7.93 -23.53
C LEU A 464 8.56 -8.56 -22.59
N GLU A 465 9.84 -8.25 -22.77
CA GLU A 465 10.90 -8.91 -22.00
C GLU A 465 11.94 -7.90 -21.52
N VAL A 466 12.17 -7.79 -20.20
CA VAL A 466 13.40 -7.16 -19.69
C VAL A 466 14.51 -8.15 -19.94
N ALA A 467 15.45 -7.80 -20.82
CA ALA A 467 16.55 -8.67 -21.21
C ALA A 467 17.30 -9.18 -19.97
N ARG A 468 17.69 -10.45 -20.02
CA ARG A 468 18.54 -11.03 -18.99
C ARG A 468 19.87 -10.28 -18.98
N ILE A 469 20.39 -10.01 -17.79
CA ILE A 469 21.76 -9.47 -17.63
C ILE A 469 22.78 -10.48 -18.19
N PRO A 470 23.59 -10.12 -19.19
CA PRO A 470 24.67 -10.97 -19.69
C PRO A 470 25.65 -11.35 -18.59
N ASN A 471 26.22 -12.55 -18.68
CA ASN A 471 27.34 -12.94 -17.84
C ASN A 471 28.61 -12.23 -18.28
N LYS A 472 28.70 -10.94 -17.95
CA LYS A 472 29.76 -10.02 -18.35
C LYS A 472 30.10 -9.09 -17.19
N GLU A 473 31.33 -9.15 -16.69
CA GLU A 473 31.77 -8.38 -15.52
C GLU A 473 31.54 -6.87 -15.71
N SER A 474 31.85 -6.36 -16.90
CA SER A 474 31.67 -4.94 -17.23
C SER A 474 30.21 -4.48 -17.15
N ILE A 475 29.23 -5.36 -17.36
CA ILE A 475 27.80 -5.06 -17.18
C ILE A 475 27.41 -5.19 -15.70
N TYR A 476 27.88 -6.22 -15.01
CA TYR A 476 27.62 -6.39 -13.58
C TYR A 476 28.07 -5.19 -12.74
N LYS A 477 29.25 -4.63 -13.05
CA LYS A 477 29.74 -3.42 -12.40
C LYS A 477 28.89 -2.18 -12.69
N GLN A 478 28.13 -2.15 -13.77
CA GLN A 478 27.18 -1.05 -14.01
C GLN A 478 25.87 -1.24 -13.26
N ILE A 479 25.40 -2.48 -13.11
CA ILE A 479 24.08 -2.78 -12.55
C ILE A 479 24.10 -2.91 -11.03
N TYR A 480 25.02 -3.70 -10.48
CA TYR A 480 25.02 -4.05 -9.07
C TYR A 480 25.68 -2.99 -8.20
N THR A 481 25.30 -3.00 -6.93
CA THR A 481 25.82 -2.14 -5.87
C THR A 481 26.68 -2.97 -4.94
N ASP A 482 27.90 -2.53 -4.63
CA ASP A 482 28.66 -3.06 -3.50
C ASP A 482 28.26 -2.34 -2.21
N TYR A 483 27.41 -2.99 -1.41
CA TYR A 483 26.94 -2.45 -0.14
C TYR A 483 28.02 -2.37 0.95
N THR A 484 29.15 -3.07 0.79
CA THR A 484 30.29 -2.93 1.71
C THR A 484 31.07 -1.64 1.47
N GLY A 485 30.95 -1.07 0.26
CA GLY A 485 31.70 0.10 -0.18
C GLY A 485 33.18 -0.17 -0.46
N ALA A 486 33.62 -1.43 -0.52
CA ALA A 486 35.01 -1.80 -0.72
C ALA A 486 35.43 -1.65 -2.20
N ASP A 487 34.54 -1.99 -3.13
CA ASP A 487 34.75 -1.89 -4.57
C ASP A 487 33.89 -0.76 -5.18
N THR A 488 34.52 0.37 -5.42
CA THR A 488 33.88 1.55 -6.01
C THR A 488 33.63 1.43 -7.52
N SER A 489 34.06 0.33 -8.16
CA SER A 489 33.78 0.08 -9.57
C SER A 489 32.32 -0.30 -9.82
N TYR A 490 31.61 -0.80 -8.81
CA TYR A 490 30.17 -1.02 -8.83
C TYR A 490 29.42 0.32 -8.80
N LYS A 491 28.60 0.56 -9.82
CA LYS A 491 27.86 1.82 -10.06
C LYS A 491 26.36 1.70 -9.83
N GLY A 492 25.89 0.50 -9.46
CA GLY A 492 24.50 0.28 -9.11
C GLY A 492 24.05 1.21 -8.00
N SER A 493 22.81 1.67 -8.11
CA SER A 493 22.18 2.53 -7.11
C SER A 493 20.67 2.46 -7.20
N THR A 494 20.02 2.81 -6.10
CA THR A 494 18.56 2.87 -6.04
C THR A 494 18.05 4.22 -6.51
N CYS A 495 16.94 4.20 -7.24
CA CYS A 495 16.14 5.38 -7.54
C CYS A 495 15.00 5.49 -6.53
N ASN A 496 14.99 6.57 -5.75
CA ASN A 496 13.94 6.94 -4.80
C ASN A 496 13.76 8.46 -4.75
N VAL A 497 12.96 8.93 -3.80
CA VAL A 497 12.68 10.37 -3.65
C VAL A 497 13.91 11.19 -3.25
N TYR A 498 14.89 10.61 -2.55
CA TYR A 498 16.10 11.30 -2.08
C TYR A 498 17.25 11.26 -3.08
N GLN A 499 17.35 10.19 -3.88
CA GLN A 499 18.43 9.98 -4.84
C GLN A 499 17.95 9.15 -6.03
N CYS A 500 18.45 9.43 -7.24
CA CYS A 500 18.27 8.56 -8.40
C CYS A 500 19.54 8.51 -9.24
N GLY A 501 20.55 7.79 -8.73
CA GLY A 501 21.86 7.72 -9.37
C GLY A 501 22.75 8.91 -9.03
N SER A 502 23.58 9.33 -9.99
CA SER A 502 24.58 10.40 -9.83
C SER A 502 23.98 11.77 -10.09
N ASN A 503 24.15 12.71 -9.16
CA ASN A 503 23.62 14.06 -9.28
C ASN A 503 24.20 14.80 -10.50
N ILE A 504 23.39 15.69 -11.07
CA ILE A 504 23.70 16.51 -12.25
C ILE A 504 23.60 17.98 -11.86
N SER A 505 24.60 18.79 -12.21
CA SER A 505 24.56 20.25 -12.02
C SER A 505 24.15 20.93 -13.31
N LEU A 506 23.08 21.72 -13.28
CA LEU A 506 22.53 22.41 -14.44
C LEU A 506 21.98 23.79 -14.02
N GLY A 507 22.35 24.86 -14.72
CA GLY A 507 21.85 26.22 -14.42
C GLY A 507 22.12 26.69 -12.99
N GLY A 508 23.24 26.30 -12.36
CA GLY A 508 23.59 26.65 -10.98
C GLY A 508 22.84 25.87 -9.89
N LYS A 509 22.01 24.89 -10.28
CA LYS A 509 21.28 24.00 -9.38
C LYS A 509 21.77 22.56 -9.50
N THR A 510 21.55 21.78 -8.45
CA THR A 510 21.82 20.33 -8.45
C THR A 510 20.51 19.57 -8.61
N TYR A 511 20.51 18.56 -9.48
CA TYR A 511 19.40 17.68 -9.74
C TYR A 511 19.82 16.23 -9.49
N GLN A 512 18.85 15.38 -9.19
CA GLN A 512 19.06 13.94 -9.20
C GLN A 512 19.31 13.45 -10.63
N GLY A 513 20.15 12.43 -10.75
CA GLY A 513 20.43 11.80 -12.03
C GLY A 513 19.31 10.91 -12.55
N SER A 514 19.68 10.09 -13.53
CA SER A 514 18.79 9.12 -14.17
C SER A 514 19.53 7.82 -14.54
N ASN A 515 20.63 7.50 -13.85
CA ASN A 515 21.45 6.30 -14.09
C ASN A 515 21.36 5.28 -12.96
N ALA A 516 20.36 5.38 -12.09
CA ALA A 516 20.02 4.33 -11.13
C ALA A 516 19.58 3.05 -11.84
N THR A 517 19.80 1.92 -11.17
CA THR A 517 19.56 0.57 -11.72
C THR A 517 18.54 -0.22 -10.92
N HIS A 518 18.24 0.22 -9.70
CA HIS A 518 17.26 -0.41 -8.81
C HIS A 518 16.07 0.54 -8.57
N SER A 519 14.89 -0.05 -8.50
CA SER A 519 13.62 0.63 -8.24
C SER A 519 13.33 0.76 -6.75
N SER A 520 12.44 1.69 -6.40
CA SER A 520 11.88 1.77 -5.05
C SER A 520 10.41 2.20 -5.07
N ILE A 521 9.69 1.80 -4.01
CA ILE A 521 8.35 2.24 -3.69
C ILE A 521 8.33 2.61 -2.20
N GLY A 522 7.96 3.85 -1.90
CA GLY A 522 7.74 4.33 -0.54
C GLY A 522 6.29 4.78 -0.36
N ILE A 523 5.68 4.40 0.75
CA ILE A 523 4.30 4.75 1.09
C ILE A 523 4.28 5.33 2.50
N GLY A 524 3.78 6.55 2.61
CA GLY A 524 3.51 7.18 3.89
C GLY A 524 4.73 7.79 4.56
N THR A 525 4.89 7.52 5.86
CA THR A 525 6.02 7.96 6.68
C THR A 525 7.29 7.17 6.37
N VAL A 526 7.84 7.40 5.19
CA VAL A 526 9.12 6.86 4.74
C VAL A 526 10.19 7.94 4.84
N TYR A 527 11.37 7.55 5.32
CA TYR A 527 12.52 8.42 5.45
C TYR A 527 13.81 7.70 5.03
N SER A 528 14.91 8.44 4.93
CA SER A 528 16.25 7.89 4.75
C SER A 528 17.19 8.55 5.76
N ASN A 529 18.14 7.80 6.32
CA ASN A 529 19.18 8.33 7.21
C ASN A 529 20.52 8.56 6.49
N ASP A 530 20.69 7.99 5.30
CA ASP A 530 21.96 7.90 4.57
C ASP A 530 21.92 8.60 3.21
N GLY A 531 20.92 9.46 3.02
CA GLY A 531 20.76 10.28 1.83
C GLY A 531 20.22 9.58 0.61
N GLY A 532 19.37 8.58 0.82
CA GLY A 532 18.68 7.85 -0.24
C GLY A 532 19.38 6.56 -0.64
N LYS A 533 20.41 6.11 0.08
CA LYS A 533 21.00 4.80 -0.18
C LYS A 533 20.10 3.68 0.37
N THR A 534 19.43 3.95 1.49
CA THR A 534 18.41 3.10 2.07
C THR A 534 17.18 3.91 2.49
N LEU A 535 16.00 3.37 2.17
CA LEU A 535 14.72 3.85 2.66
C LEU A 535 14.24 3.02 3.86
N GLN A 536 13.61 3.70 4.81
CA GLN A 536 13.04 3.09 6.02
C GLN A 536 11.61 3.56 6.23
N ALA A 537 10.72 2.61 6.56
CA ALA A 537 9.38 2.91 7.03
C ALA A 537 9.41 3.18 8.55
N PHE A 538 8.90 4.34 8.96
CA PHE A 538 8.79 4.70 10.37
C PHE A 538 7.80 3.78 11.08
N LYS A 539 8.16 3.28 12.27
CA LYS A 539 7.38 2.28 13.01
C LYS A 539 6.57 2.85 14.19
N GLY A 540 6.49 4.17 14.29
CA GLY A 540 5.92 4.84 15.47
C GLY A 540 6.88 4.88 16.67
N ASN A 541 6.56 5.73 17.63
CA ASN A 541 7.20 5.82 18.94
C ASN A 541 6.15 6.24 20.00
N SER A 542 6.57 6.65 21.19
CA SER A 542 5.63 7.02 22.27
C SER A 542 4.86 8.33 22.06
N THR A 543 5.29 9.19 21.14
CA THR A 543 4.67 10.51 20.89
C THR A 543 4.24 10.70 19.45
N GLN A 544 4.57 9.77 18.56
CA GLN A 544 4.29 9.84 17.14
C GLN A 544 3.92 8.47 16.58
N ASP A 545 3.07 8.47 15.55
CA ASP A 545 2.67 7.27 14.83
C ASP A 545 2.90 7.44 13.32
N ALA A 546 3.05 6.32 12.62
CA ALA A 546 3.22 6.28 11.19
C ALA A 546 1.87 6.39 10.46
N VAL A 547 1.89 6.93 9.25
CA VAL A 547 0.76 7.05 8.35
C VAL A 547 1.16 6.46 7.02
N GLY A 548 0.30 5.71 6.34
CA GLY A 548 0.60 5.25 4.97
C GLY A 548 -0.62 4.79 4.19
N ILE A 549 -1.07 3.55 4.35
CA ILE A 549 -2.29 3.08 3.68
C ILE A 549 -3.46 3.15 4.67
N SER A 550 -4.62 3.64 4.25
CA SER A 550 -5.84 3.54 5.04
C SER A 550 -7.09 3.15 4.26
N PHE A 551 -8.02 2.49 4.94
CA PHE A 551 -9.37 2.22 4.45
C PHE A 551 -10.33 3.29 4.96
N GLY A 552 -10.63 4.26 4.10
CA GLY A 552 -11.30 5.50 4.46
C GLY A 552 -10.32 6.55 4.98
N SER A 553 -10.78 7.80 4.98
CA SER A 553 -9.96 8.95 5.42
C SER A 553 -9.55 8.82 6.89
N LEU A 554 -8.29 9.13 7.21
CA LEU A 554 -7.84 9.23 8.59
C LEU A 554 -8.26 10.56 9.22
N ASN A 555 -8.73 10.50 10.46
CA ASN A 555 -9.16 11.66 11.24
C ASN A 555 -8.56 11.58 12.65
N SER A 556 -8.32 12.74 13.25
CA SER A 556 -7.92 12.80 14.66
C SER A 556 -9.02 12.24 15.56
N GLY A 557 -8.66 11.49 16.59
CA GLY A 557 -9.64 10.88 17.47
C GLY A 557 -9.01 10.07 18.60
N THR A 558 -9.89 9.54 19.45
CA THR A 558 -9.48 8.64 20.54
C THR A 558 -9.12 7.28 19.99
N VAL A 559 -7.98 6.75 20.45
CA VAL A 559 -7.54 5.39 20.17
C VAL A 559 -7.44 4.61 21.48
N SER A 560 -7.71 3.31 21.41
CA SER A 560 -7.61 2.42 22.56
C SER A 560 -7.10 1.06 22.15
N LYS A 561 -6.33 0.44 23.04
CA LYS A 561 -5.82 -0.91 22.86
C LYS A 561 -6.01 -1.68 24.16
N ASP A 562 -6.53 -2.89 24.01
CA ASP A 562 -6.74 -3.83 25.09
C ASP A 562 -5.66 -4.92 25.05
N GLN A 563 -5.09 -5.25 26.21
CA GLN A 563 -4.34 -6.48 26.42
C GLN A 563 -5.05 -7.36 27.42
N TYR A 564 -5.02 -8.66 27.16
CA TYR A 564 -5.50 -9.66 28.09
C TYR A 564 -4.32 -10.42 28.70
N PHE A 565 -4.34 -10.50 30.03
CA PHE A 565 -3.37 -11.24 30.83
C PHE A 565 -4.10 -12.32 31.63
N TYR A 566 -3.51 -13.50 31.71
CA TYR A 566 -4.12 -14.68 32.32
C TYR A 566 -3.24 -15.20 33.44
N GLN A 567 -3.66 -15.02 34.69
CA GLN A 567 -3.02 -15.71 35.80
C GLN A 567 -3.68 -17.07 35.98
N LEU A 568 -2.92 -18.13 35.75
CA LEU A 568 -3.36 -19.49 36.05
C LEU A 568 -3.33 -19.77 37.52
N GLN A 569 -4.35 -20.44 38.01
CA GLN A 569 -4.38 -20.91 39.39
C GLN A 569 -4.88 -22.34 39.44
N ASN A 570 -4.29 -23.14 40.31
CA ASN A 570 -4.83 -24.44 40.66
C ASN A 570 -5.20 -24.53 42.14
N GLN A 571 -6.08 -25.48 42.42
CA GLN A 571 -6.17 -26.09 43.73
C GLN A 571 -5.80 -27.56 43.59
N GLN A 572 -5.15 -28.09 44.62
CA GLN A 572 -4.64 -29.46 44.64
C GLN A 572 -5.11 -30.16 45.90
N ARG A 573 -5.46 -31.43 45.75
CA ARG A 573 -5.65 -32.38 46.86
C ARG A 573 -5.00 -33.72 46.53
N THR A 574 -4.47 -34.39 47.55
CA THR A 574 -3.81 -35.70 47.40
C THR A 574 -4.38 -36.68 48.41
N SER A 575 -4.71 -37.90 47.99
CA SER A 575 -5.19 -38.94 48.89
C SER A 575 -4.03 -39.47 49.72
N VAL A 576 -4.20 -39.55 51.04
CA VAL A 576 -3.20 -40.09 51.96
C VAL A 576 -3.79 -41.22 52.77
N GLY A 577 -2.95 -42.21 53.10
CA GLY A 577 -3.36 -43.35 53.91
C GLY A 577 -3.90 -42.94 55.26
N CYS A 578 -4.96 -43.60 55.72
CA CYS A 578 -5.51 -43.42 57.05
C CYS A 578 -5.77 -44.78 57.69
N SER A 579 -5.13 -45.02 58.83
CA SER A 579 -5.34 -46.22 59.65
C SER A 579 -5.49 -45.82 61.12
N GLY A 580 -6.62 -46.18 61.73
CA GLY A 580 -6.90 -45.96 63.15
C GLY A 580 -8.35 -46.26 63.55
N PHE A 581 -8.67 -46.16 64.83
CA PHE A 581 -10.02 -46.44 65.36
C PHE A 581 -11.13 -45.59 64.71
N LEU A 582 -10.76 -44.40 64.22
CA LEU A 582 -11.67 -43.45 63.58
C LEU A 582 -11.48 -43.32 62.06
N CYS A 583 -10.60 -44.13 61.42
CA CYS A 583 -10.42 -44.15 59.96
C CYS A 583 -9.87 -45.44 59.36
N SER A 584 -10.40 -45.82 58.19
CA SER A 584 -9.96 -46.97 57.40
C SER A 584 -9.96 -46.62 55.90
N GLY A 585 -8.81 -46.70 55.25
CA GLY A 585 -8.64 -46.46 53.81
C GLY A 585 -7.74 -45.25 53.54
N TYR A 586 -8.28 -44.25 52.83
CA TYR A 586 -7.58 -43.01 52.49
C TYR A 586 -8.44 -41.78 52.85
N ARG A 587 -7.79 -40.64 53.04
CA ARG A 587 -8.41 -39.31 53.25
C ARG A 587 -7.77 -38.27 52.35
N TRP A 588 -8.45 -37.17 52.05
CA TRP A 588 -7.89 -36.10 51.22
C TRP A 588 -7.05 -35.12 52.05
N GLN A 589 -5.83 -34.87 51.59
CA GLN A 589 -4.97 -33.80 52.06
C GLN A 589 -4.99 -32.64 51.05
N TYR A 590 -5.47 -31.49 51.50
CA TYR A 590 -5.65 -30.29 50.69
C TYR A 590 -4.46 -29.35 50.84
N ARG A 591 -4.03 -28.74 49.73
CA ARG A 591 -3.00 -27.69 49.76
C ARG A 591 -3.59 -26.37 50.28
N THR A 592 -2.94 -25.76 51.27
CA THR A 592 -3.32 -24.47 51.87
C THR A 592 -2.19 -23.44 51.69
N SER A 593 -2.38 -22.19 52.15
CA SER A 593 -1.33 -21.15 52.06
C SER A 593 -0.13 -21.43 52.95
N SER A 594 -0.33 -22.17 54.04
CA SER A 594 0.68 -22.46 55.07
C SER A 594 1.23 -23.88 55.00
N GLY A 595 0.84 -24.67 53.99
CA GLY A 595 1.27 -26.06 53.83
C GLY A 595 0.13 -26.94 53.35
N SER A 596 -0.27 -27.90 54.17
CA SER A 596 -1.34 -28.84 53.83
C SER A 596 -2.18 -29.18 55.05
N THR A 597 -3.49 -29.34 54.84
CA THR A 597 -4.43 -29.75 55.88
C THR A 597 -5.11 -31.03 55.44
N THR A 598 -5.46 -31.90 56.39
CA THR A 598 -6.16 -33.15 56.05
C THR A 598 -7.65 -33.03 56.38
N GLY A 599 -8.49 -33.39 55.41
CA GLY A 599 -9.94 -33.43 55.57
C GLY A 599 -10.40 -34.49 56.57
N ASN A 600 -11.69 -34.43 56.90
CA ASN A 600 -12.31 -35.39 57.82
C ASN A 600 -12.47 -36.76 57.17
N ASN A 601 -12.58 -37.81 58.00
CA ASN A 601 -12.70 -39.21 57.57
C ASN A 601 -14.04 -39.57 56.87
N ARG A 602 -14.71 -38.60 56.25
CA ARG A 602 -15.96 -38.75 55.51
C ARG A 602 -16.01 -37.95 54.22
N ASP A 603 -14.91 -37.28 53.84
CA ASP A 603 -14.82 -36.55 52.58
C ASP A 603 -14.61 -37.53 51.42
N TYR A 604 -15.65 -38.29 51.09
CA TYR A 604 -15.72 -39.12 49.89
C TYR A 604 -16.41 -38.28 48.81
N GLY A 605 -15.68 -37.94 47.73
CA GLY A 605 -16.23 -37.15 46.62
C GLY A 605 -15.27 -36.14 46.00
N LEU A 606 -15.73 -35.42 44.98
CA LEU A 606 -15.06 -34.42 44.13
C LEU A 606 -14.98 -33.00 44.75
N ARG A 607 -15.43 -32.81 46.01
CA ARG A 607 -15.41 -31.51 46.70
C ARG A 607 -13.99 -31.05 47.11
N PHE A 608 -13.59 -29.88 46.59
CA PHE A 608 -12.38 -29.15 46.98
C PHE A 608 -12.59 -28.20 48.18
N ASP A 609 -13.80 -28.12 48.74
CA ASP A 609 -14.26 -27.12 49.71
C ASP A 609 -14.67 -27.70 51.09
N SER A 610 -14.37 -28.98 51.37
CA SER A 610 -14.74 -29.62 52.65
C SER A 610 -13.98 -29.07 53.87
N THR A 611 -12.89 -28.33 53.64
CA THR A 611 -12.14 -27.61 54.67
C THR A 611 -12.01 -26.13 54.34
N SER A 612 -12.37 -25.26 55.28
CA SER A 612 -12.10 -23.83 55.24
C SER A 612 -10.58 -23.59 55.08
N GLY A 613 -10.12 -23.15 53.89
CA GLY A 613 -8.72 -22.76 53.68
C GLY A 613 -7.97 -23.38 52.49
N VAL A 614 -8.64 -24.03 51.53
CA VAL A 614 -8.00 -24.45 50.27
C VAL A 614 -7.76 -23.23 49.39
N ASN A 615 -6.50 -22.88 49.18
CA ASN A 615 -6.13 -21.68 48.42
C ASN A 615 -5.89 -21.99 46.96
N TRP A 616 -6.38 -21.09 46.11
CA TRP A 616 -5.94 -21.03 44.72
C TRP A 616 -4.47 -20.60 44.69
N VAL A 617 -3.62 -21.45 44.15
CA VAL A 617 -2.18 -21.23 44.02
C VAL A 617 -1.87 -20.88 42.58
N ASN A 618 -1.10 -19.83 42.36
CA ASN A 618 -0.64 -19.48 41.02
C ASN A 618 0.23 -20.60 40.45
N ILE A 619 -0.02 -20.97 39.20
CA ILE A 619 0.80 -21.92 38.45
C ILE A 619 1.32 -21.26 37.18
N ASP A 620 2.45 -21.75 36.68
CA ASP A 620 3.09 -21.18 35.48
C ASP A 620 2.54 -21.79 34.19
N SER A 621 2.12 -23.06 34.22
CA SER A 621 1.53 -23.72 33.05
C SER A 621 0.69 -24.95 33.38
N THR A 622 -0.10 -25.41 32.41
CA THR A 622 -0.89 -26.65 32.48
C THR A 622 -1.13 -27.25 31.09
N SER A 623 -1.08 -28.58 30.95
CA SER A 623 -1.55 -29.31 29.75
C SER A 623 -3.03 -29.66 29.81
N LEU A 624 -3.70 -29.40 30.94
CA LEU A 624 -5.03 -29.94 31.23
C LEU A 624 -6.14 -29.21 30.48
N TYR A 625 -5.89 -27.97 30.07
CA TYR A 625 -6.89 -27.11 29.47
C TYR A 625 -6.27 -26.30 28.34
N ASP A 626 -6.92 -26.33 27.17
CA ASP A 626 -6.56 -25.51 26.02
C ASP A 626 -7.51 -24.29 25.94
N PRO A 627 -7.07 -23.10 26.37
CA PRO A 627 -7.85 -21.87 26.29
C PRO A 627 -8.09 -21.34 24.86
N SER A 628 -7.38 -21.84 23.84
CA SER A 628 -7.42 -21.26 22.49
C SER A 628 -8.64 -21.70 21.68
N VAL A 629 -9.40 -22.68 22.17
CA VAL A 629 -10.58 -23.23 21.53
C VAL A 629 -11.83 -23.05 22.38
N LEU A 630 -12.99 -23.20 21.75
CA LEU A 630 -14.26 -23.33 22.45
C LEU A 630 -14.25 -24.59 23.31
N ASN A 631 -14.43 -24.43 24.62
CA ASN A 631 -14.49 -25.55 25.57
C ASN A 631 -15.93 -25.82 25.96
N ALA A 632 -16.45 -26.97 25.54
CA ALA A 632 -17.79 -27.41 25.87
C ALA A 632 -17.93 -27.59 27.39
N GLY A 633 -18.96 -26.95 27.94
CA GLY A 633 -19.31 -27.13 29.35
C GLY A 633 -19.72 -28.57 29.64
N TYR A 634 -19.40 -29.06 30.83
CA TYR A 634 -19.78 -30.40 31.27
C TYR A 634 -20.24 -30.37 32.73
N THR A 635 -21.13 -31.29 33.10
CA THR A 635 -21.57 -31.45 34.49
C THR A 635 -21.19 -32.84 34.98
N ARG A 636 -20.45 -32.93 36.09
CA ARG A 636 -20.18 -34.21 36.76
C ARG A 636 -20.92 -34.29 38.09
N GLN A 637 -21.47 -35.46 38.38
CA GLN A 637 -22.09 -35.76 39.67
C GLN A 637 -21.02 -36.15 40.69
N ASP A 638 -21.14 -35.66 41.92
CA ASP A 638 -20.19 -35.97 42.98
C ASP A 638 -20.36 -37.44 43.44
N ALA A 639 -19.26 -38.21 43.40
CA ALA A 639 -19.23 -39.61 43.80
C ALA A 639 -19.31 -39.72 45.34
N GLY A 640 -20.52 -39.67 45.86
CA GLY A 640 -20.83 -39.71 47.30
C GLY A 640 -22.03 -38.86 47.72
N ASN A 641 -22.52 -37.98 46.84
CA ASN A 641 -23.66 -37.12 47.12
C ASN A 641 -24.54 -36.90 45.87
N ASN A 642 -25.70 -37.56 45.82
CA ASN A 642 -26.63 -37.47 44.68
C ASN A 642 -27.25 -36.08 44.46
N ASN A 643 -27.12 -35.18 45.44
CA ASN A 643 -27.73 -33.85 45.40
C ASN A 643 -26.74 -32.75 44.99
N GLN A 644 -25.46 -33.05 44.76
CA GLN A 644 -24.44 -32.05 44.41
C GLN A 644 -23.79 -32.39 43.06
N LYS A 645 -23.86 -31.43 42.14
CA LYS A 645 -23.28 -31.50 40.79
C LYS A 645 -22.24 -30.41 40.62
N PHE A 646 -21.13 -30.76 39.99
CA PHE A 646 -20.11 -29.82 39.55
C PHE A 646 -20.38 -29.40 38.12
N VAL A 647 -20.64 -28.11 37.90
CA VAL A 647 -20.95 -27.56 36.59
C VAL A 647 -19.76 -26.77 36.06
N VAL A 648 -19.26 -27.19 34.90
CA VAL A 648 -18.29 -26.46 34.11
C VAL A 648 -19.06 -25.72 33.02
N PRO A 649 -19.08 -24.38 33.05
CA PRO A 649 -19.80 -23.63 32.03
C PRO A 649 -19.12 -23.80 30.68
N ASN A 650 -19.90 -23.68 29.60
CA ASN A 650 -19.34 -23.51 28.27
C ASN A 650 -18.54 -22.21 28.23
N THR A 651 -17.31 -22.25 27.73
CA THR A 651 -16.45 -21.06 27.64
C THR A 651 -15.92 -20.85 26.23
N GLY A 652 -15.98 -19.61 25.76
CA GLY A 652 -15.32 -19.18 24.53
C GLY A 652 -13.79 -19.27 24.62
N ALA A 653 -13.14 -19.32 23.46
CA ALA A 653 -11.70 -19.17 23.35
C ALA A 653 -11.23 -17.85 23.99
N LEU A 654 -10.12 -17.90 24.70
CA LEU A 654 -9.50 -16.74 25.33
C LEU A 654 -8.57 -16.03 24.34
N PRO A 655 -8.76 -14.72 24.07
CA PRO A 655 -7.88 -13.94 23.20
C PRO A 655 -6.43 -13.94 23.70
N ASP A 656 -5.42 -14.08 22.83
CA ASP A 656 -4.00 -14.00 23.19
C ASP A 656 -3.51 -15.01 24.25
N ALA A 657 -4.23 -16.12 24.45
CA ALA A 657 -3.79 -17.16 25.37
C ALA A 657 -2.51 -17.85 24.86
N ARG A 658 -1.52 -18.03 25.74
CA ARG A 658 -0.20 -18.56 25.37
C ARG A 658 -0.15 -20.09 25.49
N ILE A 659 -0.15 -20.79 24.36
CA ILE A 659 0.13 -22.25 24.29
C ILE A 659 1.56 -22.47 23.78
N VAL A 660 2.33 -23.34 24.43
CA VAL A 660 3.61 -23.87 23.92
C VAL A 660 3.65 -25.37 24.20
N ASP A 661 3.97 -26.19 23.20
CA ASP A 661 4.06 -27.65 23.31
C ASP A 661 2.82 -28.30 23.96
N GLY A 662 1.62 -27.83 23.59
CA GLY A 662 0.35 -28.34 24.13
C GLY A 662 0.06 -27.94 25.59
N ARG A 663 0.83 -27.02 26.17
CA ARG A 663 0.61 -26.46 27.51
C ARG A 663 0.24 -24.99 27.45
N TRP A 664 -0.79 -24.61 28.19
CA TRP A 664 -1.13 -23.20 28.45
C TRP A 664 -0.23 -22.62 29.53
N TYR A 665 0.31 -21.43 29.31
CA TYR A 665 1.14 -20.69 30.25
C TYR A 665 0.43 -19.46 30.81
N SER A 666 0.73 -19.15 32.08
CA SER A 666 0.39 -17.87 32.69
C SER A 666 1.00 -16.73 31.89
N THR A 667 0.22 -15.67 31.71
CA THR A 667 0.64 -14.41 31.10
C THR A 667 0.32 -13.31 32.09
N THR A 668 0.95 -13.27 33.27
CA THR A 668 0.72 -12.18 34.22
C THR A 668 1.17 -10.84 33.66
N PRO A 669 0.50 -9.72 34.02
CA PRO A 669 1.04 -8.40 33.72
C PRO A 669 2.43 -8.26 34.35
N ASN A 670 3.39 -7.74 33.60
CA ASN A 670 4.66 -7.31 34.20
C ASN A 670 4.37 -6.19 35.23
N ALA A 671 5.19 -6.08 36.29
CA ALA A 671 4.98 -5.09 37.36
C ALA A 671 4.90 -3.64 36.84
N ASP A 672 5.48 -3.37 35.67
CA ASP A 672 5.27 -2.12 34.94
C ASP A 672 4.08 -2.22 33.99
N ILE A 673 2.87 -1.98 34.51
CA ILE A 673 1.70 -1.60 33.68
C ILE A 673 2.03 -0.43 32.73
N ASN A 674 3.01 0.40 33.10
CA ASN A 674 3.56 1.51 32.33
C ASN A 674 4.36 1.08 31.08
N THR A 675 4.74 -0.20 30.95
CA THR A 675 5.37 -0.75 29.74
C THR A 675 4.36 -1.24 28.71
N TYR A 676 3.07 -1.34 29.07
CA TYR A 676 2.00 -1.57 28.09
C TYR A 676 1.74 -0.27 27.31
N LYS A 677 2.60 -0.04 26.31
CA LYS A 677 2.60 1.19 25.54
C LYS A 677 1.47 1.16 24.50
N LEU A 678 0.71 2.25 24.45
CA LEU A 678 -0.17 2.62 23.33
C LEU A 678 0.62 2.97 22.05
N ASN A 679 1.94 2.80 22.02
CA ASN A 679 2.81 3.10 20.87
C ASN A 679 2.53 2.22 19.63
N THR A 680 1.48 1.38 19.68
CA THR A 680 0.97 0.57 18.58
C THR A 680 -0.55 0.72 18.40
N ALA A 681 -1.21 1.63 19.12
CA ALA A 681 -2.64 1.90 18.91
C ALA A 681 -2.78 3.02 17.87
N SER A 682 -3.03 2.61 16.64
CA SER A 682 -3.39 3.48 15.51
C SER A 682 -4.91 3.41 15.29
N PRO A 683 -5.52 4.36 14.56
CA PRO A 683 -6.86 4.17 14.02
C PRO A 683 -6.95 2.83 13.31
N ILE A 684 -8.04 2.06 13.53
CA ILE A 684 -8.19 0.71 12.98
C ILE A 684 -8.07 0.68 11.44
N ASN A 685 -8.37 1.80 10.80
CA ASN A 685 -8.26 1.94 9.37
C ASN A 685 -6.89 2.42 8.88
N ASN A 686 -5.92 2.72 9.75
CA ASN A 686 -4.53 3.03 9.38
C ASN A 686 -3.66 1.77 9.39
N MET A 687 -3.16 1.37 8.22
CA MET A 687 -2.32 0.19 8.04
C MET A 687 -0.81 0.50 8.16
N GLY A 688 -0.45 1.76 8.45
CA GLY A 688 0.93 2.19 8.60
C GLY A 688 1.65 2.44 7.27
N SER A 689 2.95 2.75 7.36
CA SER A 689 3.82 3.03 6.22
C SER A 689 4.51 1.76 5.70
N ALA A 690 4.92 1.80 4.43
CA ALA A 690 5.58 0.67 3.78
C ALA A 690 6.70 1.15 2.88
N VAL A 691 7.72 0.30 2.72
CA VAL A 691 8.85 0.57 1.83
C VAL A 691 9.27 -0.73 1.13
N ILE A 692 9.50 -0.61 -0.17
CA ILE A 692 10.15 -1.61 -1.00
C ILE A 692 11.33 -0.87 -1.63
N ASP A 693 12.56 -1.25 -1.29
CA ASP A 693 13.76 -0.52 -1.69
C ASP A 693 14.75 -1.46 -2.37
N GLY A 694 15.45 -0.96 -3.39
CA GLY A 694 16.49 -1.72 -4.09
C GLY A 694 15.97 -2.86 -4.97
N VAL A 695 14.82 -2.72 -5.63
CA VAL A 695 14.28 -3.76 -6.53
C VAL A 695 14.98 -3.73 -7.89
N LEU A 696 15.73 -4.79 -8.21
CA LEU A 696 16.30 -5.03 -9.53
C LEU A 696 15.51 -6.11 -10.28
N ILE A 697 15.14 -5.82 -11.51
CA ILE A 697 14.61 -6.84 -12.42
C ILE A 697 15.80 -7.46 -13.16
N GLN A 698 16.24 -8.64 -12.74
CA GLN A 698 17.32 -9.36 -13.43
C GLN A 698 16.88 -9.89 -14.80
N HIS A 699 15.64 -10.39 -14.87
CA HIS A 699 14.99 -10.88 -16.08
C HIS A 699 13.48 -10.93 -15.80
N LEU A 700 12.67 -10.49 -16.75
CA LEU A 700 11.21 -10.59 -16.69
C LEU A 700 10.71 -10.78 -18.11
N LYS A 701 9.89 -11.80 -18.35
CA LYS A 701 9.24 -12.02 -19.64
C LYS A 701 7.74 -12.18 -19.44
N ILE A 702 6.98 -11.29 -20.07
CA ILE A 702 5.53 -11.36 -20.17
C ILE A 702 5.21 -11.71 -21.61
N THR A 703 4.56 -12.85 -21.82
CA THR A 703 4.20 -13.33 -23.16
C THR A 703 2.69 -13.53 -23.20
N THR A 704 2.07 -13.05 -24.27
CA THR A 704 0.68 -13.37 -24.58
C THR A 704 0.55 -14.88 -24.80
N THR A 705 -0.62 -15.45 -24.54
CA THR A 705 -0.88 -16.86 -24.84
C THR A 705 -2.08 -16.94 -25.78
N GLY A 706 -1.82 -17.26 -27.04
CA GLY A 706 -2.87 -17.54 -28.03
C GLY A 706 -3.54 -16.31 -28.64
N LEU A 707 -2.74 -15.34 -29.13
CA LEU A 707 -3.22 -14.40 -30.14
C LEU A 707 -3.43 -15.10 -31.49
#